data_AF-A0AAE3M8R2-F1
#
_entry.id   AF-A0AAE3M8R2-F1
#
_cell.length_a   1.000
_cell.length_b   1.000
_cell.length_c   1.000
_cell.angle_alpha   90.00
_cell.angle_beta   90.00
_cell.angle_gamma   90.00
#
_symmetry.space_group_name_H-M   'P 1'
#
loop_
_entity.id
_entity.type
_entity.pdbx_description
1 polymer ?
#
loop_
_entity_poly.entity_id
_entity_poly.type
_entity_poly.pdbx_seq_one_letter_code
_entity_poly.pdbx_strand_id
1 'polypeptide(L)'
;MKRLLTSILFLFLFYSFLQAEGIQMTNLKVEYIKTPLGIDIPKPNFSWQMMVPKEKRGYMQKAYQLEVINEKGEVVWNSGKVQSDISVNIKYKGKPLTATTRYNWSVKIWDNHNKKHTAQSWFETGLMDPEHKDATWDGAQWIGGNNEDMVLYSQYLPVFKLGFTVKLDEESKSQRAGFIYGANDMRLRDANKNLFNIESKKDESYLKIEIDVSPLLKGENAKLHLYRVGYHPNDKAEIPFKSFAISEQIINSANKYDSHHINIYSNLGDTRIFIDGTTKENQIARLYINPIGYRSGDYIAFPVVGDIGFDVPENQTVYYSEVSISHFRLPSNVIFREDLERNSYNGIFKGLTIKNEAIIINGGDSGNKIIADPSQNSMPLLRTTFKSDSEIAKARLYVTARGIYEMYINGNRIGNSYFNPESTQYNKTQLYQTYDVTAFVHPGQNAIGAILGEGWWSGGITFLGGNWNFFGDRQSLLAKLVITYKDGSEKIITTNPDTWTYYNEGPIKYGSLFQGEVYDARKEKDIEGWNTASYDASKWHPATVIQTEGTVSTEGTANWPDYSDFVESKMIGQIGPTVKQVKELTAVEVMEVRPGVFVYDMGQNMVGIPKVLLENMEAGKEIILRFSEVLYPKQPEYEANTDMLMLENIRAAMAQEIYITNGANKQVIQPRFTYHGFRYMEITGIDKALPLESVKGLVLSSVHKLSSGYETSNPLVNQFWKNITWSTYGNFVSIPTDCPQRNERLGWSGDISVFSRTATYLADLPLFLRRHMMAMRDLQREDGHFPNVAPLDVGFGETLWGSAGITVAWESYQQYADVDLLRDHYDAMKKYIDYLTSRINQKTGILCEDERNKWYALGDWLSLEDSRNDKTLLWESYFIYDLEIMTKVASVLGKIEDKTQLEDLYNERKKFFNKTYIDEESGKTAFNGKVIDTQGSYVLPLAFDIINESNKDNVIKCFINSIKRENKIDNGPVCEPYSLMTGFISTAWINKVLSDNGFSKDAYKLLQQTNYPSWLYPVTQGATTIWERLNSYTHTNGFGGNNHMNSFNHYSFGAVGSWMYNYSLGIRRDEDHPGFKHFILQPEPDPTGEMMYAKGYYDSMYGRIESSWNMEGSNCNYRFVVPANTTATLYIPVGDNQTITLNKKYIKDKNIVFLKKENGKAVYTLNSGEYEFNVVQLPE
;
A
#
# COMPACT_ATOMS: atom_id res chain seq x y z
N MET A 1 7.39 -59.47 -9.88
CA MET A 1 7.51 -58.11 -9.31
C MET A 1 6.27 -57.22 -9.53
N LYS A 2 5.64 -57.17 -10.70
CA LYS A 2 4.43 -56.33 -10.95
C LYS A 2 3.14 -56.72 -10.19
N ARG A 3 2.99 -57.99 -9.77
CA ARG A 3 1.81 -58.45 -8.98
C ARG A 3 1.95 -58.27 -7.46
N LEU A 4 3.17 -58.03 -6.94
CA LEU A 4 3.39 -57.77 -5.51
C LEU A 4 3.20 -56.27 -5.18
N LEU A 5 3.50 -55.38 -6.15
CA LEU A 5 3.25 -53.94 -6.01
C LEU A 5 1.76 -53.56 -6.04
N THR A 6 0.91 -54.33 -6.73
CA THR A 6 -0.53 -54.04 -6.81
C THR A 6 -1.26 -54.38 -5.51
N SER A 7 -0.80 -55.41 -4.78
CA SER A 7 -1.37 -55.75 -3.46
C SER A 7 -0.89 -54.83 -2.34
N ILE A 8 0.32 -54.25 -2.44
CA ILE A 8 0.81 -53.24 -1.48
C ILE A 8 0.15 -51.86 -1.75
N LEU A 9 -0.15 -51.53 -3.01
CA LEU A 9 -0.95 -50.34 -3.33
C LEU A 9 -2.40 -50.45 -2.84
N PHE A 10 -3.01 -51.64 -2.89
CA PHE A 10 -4.36 -51.86 -2.38
C PHE A 10 -4.44 -51.84 -0.83
N LEU A 11 -3.35 -52.17 -0.13
CA LEU A 11 -3.25 -52.06 1.33
C LEU A 11 -2.95 -50.63 1.82
N PHE A 12 -2.33 -49.77 0.98
CA PHE A 12 -2.19 -48.34 1.27
C PHE A 12 -3.42 -47.50 0.87
N LEU A 13 -4.26 -47.99 -0.05
CA LEU A 13 -5.52 -47.33 -0.43
C LEU A 13 -6.68 -47.57 0.57
N PHE A 14 -6.53 -48.50 1.51
CA PHE A 14 -7.50 -48.73 2.60
C PHE A 14 -7.11 -48.08 3.95
N TYR A 15 -5.97 -47.40 4.04
CA TYR A 15 -5.55 -46.67 5.25
C TYR A 15 -5.90 -45.16 5.24
N SER A 16 -6.62 -44.68 4.22
CA SER A 16 -6.95 -43.25 4.06
C SER A 16 -8.45 -42.94 3.96
N PHE A 17 -9.33 -43.92 4.17
CA PHE A 17 -10.78 -43.71 4.27
C PHE A 17 -11.36 -44.32 5.55
N LEU A 18 -10.75 -44.02 6.69
CA LEU A 18 -11.53 -43.79 7.90
C LEU A 18 -11.98 -42.34 7.82
N GLN A 19 -13.22 -42.10 7.37
CA GLN A 19 -13.90 -40.85 7.72
C GLN A 19 -13.71 -40.68 9.22
N ALA A 20 -13.05 -39.60 9.65
CA ALA A 20 -12.90 -39.31 11.06
C ALA A 20 -14.29 -39.06 11.65
N GLU A 21 -14.91 -40.08 12.26
CA GLU A 21 -16.27 -40.03 12.84
C GLU A 21 -16.35 -39.14 14.12
N GLY A 22 -15.43 -38.19 14.32
CA GLY A 22 -15.29 -37.42 15.55
C GLY A 22 -14.95 -35.95 15.34
N ILE A 23 -15.18 -35.15 16.39
CA ILE A 23 -14.79 -33.74 16.46
C ILE A 23 -13.27 -33.61 16.28
N GLN A 24 -12.83 -32.68 15.45
CA GLN A 24 -11.43 -32.32 15.27
C GLN A 24 -11.16 -30.89 15.71
N MET A 25 -10.01 -30.69 16.34
CA MET A 25 -9.51 -29.35 16.66
C MET A 25 -8.62 -28.88 15.52
N THR A 26 -9.01 -27.80 14.87
CA THR A 26 -8.32 -27.27 13.68
C THR A 26 -7.90 -25.82 13.90
N ASN A 27 -7.05 -25.30 13.02
CA ASN A 27 -6.61 -23.91 13.05
C ASN A 27 -6.08 -23.46 14.42
N LEU A 28 -5.24 -24.30 15.03
CA LEU A 28 -4.48 -23.96 16.23
C LEU A 28 -3.56 -22.77 15.92
N LYS A 29 -3.85 -21.62 16.53
CA LYS A 29 -3.17 -20.36 16.26
C LYS A 29 -2.60 -19.77 17.55
N VAL A 30 -1.44 -19.14 17.41
CA VAL A 30 -0.85 -18.24 18.41
C VAL A 30 -0.71 -16.89 17.73
N GLU A 31 -1.22 -15.82 18.33
CA GLU A 31 -1.28 -14.48 17.70
C GLU A 31 -1.85 -14.56 16.27
N TYR A 32 -3.00 -15.20 16.09
CA TYR A 32 -3.69 -15.37 14.79
C TYR A 32 -2.94 -16.16 13.70
N ILE A 33 -1.70 -16.60 13.94
CA ILE A 33 -0.84 -17.28 12.97
C ILE A 33 -0.70 -18.77 13.34
N LYS A 34 -0.62 -19.64 12.33
CA LYS A 34 -0.27 -21.05 12.52
C LYS A 34 1.25 -21.17 12.68
N THR A 35 1.68 -21.80 13.78
CA THR A 35 3.11 -22.04 14.07
C THR A 35 4.00 -20.82 13.85
N PRO A 36 3.72 -19.68 14.52
CA PRO A 36 4.49 -18.46 14.30
C PRO A 36 5.94 -18.63 14.77
N LEU A 37 6.85 -18.02 14.02
CA LEU A 37 8.28 -18.04 14.24
C LEU A 37 8.79 -16.60 14.40
N GLY A 38 9.46 -16.31 15.52
CA GLY A 38 10.05 -15.00 15.77
C GLY A 38 9.08 -13.96 16.32
N ILE A 39 8.09 -14.38 17.14
CA ILE A 39 7.17 -13.42 17.76
C ILE A 39 7.78 -12.79 19.02
N ASP A 40 7.61 -11.48 19.17
CA ASP A 40 8.11 -10.73 20.34
C ASP A 40 7.00 -10.39 21.35
N ILE A 41 5.83 -11.03 21.24
CA ILE A 41 4.72 -10.82 22.18
C ILE A 41 4.99 -11.60 23.48
N PRO A 42 5.21 -10.93 24.63
CA PRO A 42 5.59 -11.63 25.86
C PRO A 42 4.49 -12.50 26.47
N LYS A 43 3.23 -12.17 26.15
CA LYS A 43 2.04 -12.88 26.60
C LYS A 43 1.15 -13.16 25.40
N PRO A 44 1.47 -14.17 24.57
CA PRO A 44 0.74 -14.38 23.33
C PRO A 44 -0.68 -14.96 23.57
N ASN A 45 -1.54 -14.80 22.58
CA ASN A 45 -2.92 -15.25 22.56
C ASN A 45 -3.10 -16.58 21.83
N PHE A 46 -3.80 -17.54 22.43
CA PHE A 46 -4.10 -18.85 21.87
C PHE A 46 -5.53 -18.93 21.35
N SER A 47 -5.71 -19.50 20.15
CA SER A 47 -7.01 -19.69 19.52
C SER A 47 -7.10 -21.05 18.82
N TRP A 48 -8.31 -21.62 18.77
CA TRP A 48 -8.59 -22.87 18.06
C TRP A 48 -10.04 -22.95 17.58
N GLN A 49 -10.26 -23.79 16.57
CA GLN A 49 -11.58 -24.06 16.01
C GLN A 49 -11.99 -25.50 16.26
N MET A 50 -13.30 -25.71 16.41
CA MET A 50 -13.92 -27.04 16.44
C MET A 50 -14.51 -27.35 15.07
N MET A 51 -14.05 -28.42 14.45
CA MET A 51 -14.64 -28.98 13.23
C MET A 51 -15.47 -30.20 13.59
N VAL A 52 -16.71 -30.23 13.12
CA VAL A 52 -17.71 -31.26 13.45
C VAL A 52 -18.32 -31.79 12.15
N PRO A 53 -18.66 -33.09 12.04
CA PRO A 53 -19.34 -33.63 10.87
C PRO A 53 -20.66 -32.89 10.55
N LYS A 54 -20.98 -32.73 9.26
CA LYS A 54 -22.07 -31.87 8.77
C LYS A 54 -23.46 -32.28 9.27
N GLU A 55 -23.66 -33.57 9.49
CA GLU A 55 -24.92 -34.16 9.96
C GLU A 55 -25.16 -33.96 11.47
N LYS A 56 -24.22 -33.35 12.18
CA LYS A 56 -24.30 -33.09 13.62
C LYS A 56 -24.61 -31.63 13.91
N ARG A 57 -25.46 -31.38 14.92
CA ARG A 57 -25.86 -30.04 15.38
C ARG A 57 -25.64 -29.90 16.89
N GLY A 58 -25.46 -28.67 17.36
CA GLY A 58 -25.44 -28.34 18.79
C GLY A 58 -24.15 -28.71 19.52
N TYR A 59 -23.04 -28.88 18.82
CA TYR A 59 -21.74 -29.15 19.43
C TYR A 59 -21.09 -27.87 19.93
N MET A 60 -20.63 -27.91 21.18
CA MET A 60 -19.95 -26.80 21.83
C MET A 60 -18.91 -27.30 22.84
N GLN A 61 -17.92 -26.45 23.12
CA GLN A 61 -16.97 -26.64 24.20
C GLN A 61 -17.62 -26.27 25.54
N LYS A 62 -17.29 -26.99 26.61
CA LYS A 62 -17.64 -26.65 28.00
C LYS A 62 -16.44 -26.34 28.87
N ALA A 63 -15.27 -26.90 28.53
CA ALA A 63 -14.03 -26.60 29.23
C ALA A 63 -12.82 -26.76 28.30
N TYR A 64 -11.72 -26.11 28.65
CA TYR A 64 -10.41 -26.31 28.03
C TYR A 64 -9.30 -26.47 29.07
N GLN A 65 -8.15 -26.99 28.63
CA GLN A 65 -6.89 -26.97 29.36
C GLN A 65 -5.75 -26.75 28.36
N LEU A 66 -4.97 -25.70 28.56
CA LEU A 66 -3.75 -25.40 27.82
C LEU A 66 -2.54 -25.84 28.63
N GLU A 67 -1.56 -26.40 27.94
CA GLU A 67 -0.25 -26.73 28.50
C GLU A 67 0.83 -26.28 27.51
N VAL A 68 1.83 -25.55 27.99
CA VAL A 68 2.96 -25.03 27.20
C VAL A 68 4.25 -25.53 27.81
N ILE A 69 5.11 -26.06 26.96
CA ILE A 69 6.36 -26.72 27.30
C ILE A 69 7.50 -26.07 26.50
N ASN A 70 8.61 -25.71 27.16
CA ASN A 70 9.78 -25.13 26.50
C ASN A 70 10.66 -26.19 25.83
N GLU A 71 11.74 -25.78 25.14
CA GLU A 71 12.68 -26.69 24.46
C GLU A 71 13.36 -27.71 25.41
N LYS A 72 13.44 -27.41 26.71
CA LYS A 72 14.01 -28.31 27.74
C LYS A 72 13.01 -29.35 28.25
N GLY A 73 11.78 -29.34 27.76
CA GLY A 73 10.72 -30.24 28.23
C GLY A 73 10.03 -29.78 29.53
N GLU A 74 10.30 -28.55 29.99
CA GLU A 74 9.70 -28.02 31.21
C GLU A 74 8.34 -27.38 30.91
N VAL A 75 7.34 -27.71 31.72
CA VAL A 75 6.02 -27.06 31.67
C VAL A 75 6.17 -25.61 32.18
N VAL A 76 6.04 -24.64 31.28
CA VAL A 76 6.09 -23.21 31.60
C VAL A 76 4.71 -22.62 31.86
N TRP A 77 3.66 -23.28 31.38
CA TRP A 77 2.28 -22.94 31.68
C TRP A 77 1.39 -24.18 31.66
N ASN A 78 0.48 -24.28 32.62
CA ASN A 78 -0.68 -25.17 32.57
C ASN A 78 -1.87 -24.39 33.12
N SER A 79 -2.94 -24.23 32.33
CA SER A 79 -4.11 -23.47 32.75
C SER A 79 -4.98 -24.20 33.79
N GLY A 80 -4.73 -25.49 34.00
CA GLY A 80 -5.72 -26.40 34.58
C GLY A 80 -6.96 -26.54 33.69
N LYS A 81 -7.95 -27.31 34.15
CA LYS A 81 -9.25 -27.38 33.47
C LYS A 81 -10.06 -26.13 33.78
N VAL A 82 -10.19 -25.25 32.78
CA VAL A 82 -10.98 -24.01 32.86
C VAL A 82 -12.38 -24.28 32.34
N GLN A 83 -13.40 -24.03 33.16
CA GLN A 83 -14.82 -24.13 32.75
C GLN A 83 -15.17 -22.90 31.91
N SER A 84 -15.04 -23.02 30.60
CA SER A 84 -15.28 -21.94 29.64
C SER A 84 -15.48 -22.53 28.25
N ASP A 85 -16.36 -21.89 27.49
CA ASP A 85 -16.63 -22.17 26.10
C ASP A 85 -15.91 -21.19 25.15
N ILE A 86 -15.07 -20.29 25.67
CA ILE A 86 -14.22 -19.42 24.87
C ILE A 86 -13.10 -20.26 24.25
N SER A 87 -12.81 -20.01 22.97
CA SER A 87 -11.75 -20.70 22.21
C SER A 87 -10.90 -19.74 21.36
N VAL A 88 -11.03 -18.43 21.59
CA VAL A 88 -10.34 -17.38 20.86
C VAL A 88 -9.66 -16.44 21.84
N ASN A 89 -8.49 -15.94 21.48
CA ASN A 89 -7.72 -14.92 22.21
C ASN A 89 -7.48 -15.24 23.69
N ILE A 90 -7.18 -16.51 24.00
CA ILE A 90 -6.89 -16.93 25.36
C ILE A 90 -5.45 -16.52 25.68
N LYS A 91 -5.31 -15.49 26.52
CA LYS A 91 -4.03 -14.91 26.91
C LYS A 91 -3.15 -15.90 27.69
N TYR A 92 -1.88 -15.98 27.32
CA TYR A 92 -0.85 -16.68 28.09
C TYR A 92 -0.72 -16.13 29.52
N LYS A 93 -0.69 -17.03 30.52
CA LYS A 93 -0.57 -16.69 31.95
C LYS A 93 0.55 -17.48 32.66
N GLY A 94 1.48 -18.04 31.90
CA GLY A 94 2.58 -18.84 32.43
C GLY A 94 3.80 -18.01 32.86
N LYS A 95 4.91 -18.71 33.07
CA LYS A 95 6.22 -18.10 33.33
C LYS A 95 6.65 -17.19 32.18
N PRO A 96 7.42 -16.10 32.42
CA PRO A 96 7.96 -15.27 31.36
C PRO A 96 8.60 -16.09 30.25
N LEU A 97 8.29 -15.76 29.00
CA LEU A 97 8.91 -16.38 27.84
C LEU A 97 10.33 -15.85 27.66
N THR A 98 11.21 -16.68 27.12
CA THR A 98 12.61 -16.37 26.85
C THR A 98 12.82 -16.16 25.35
N ALA A 99 13.74 -15.29 24.97
CA ALA A 99 14.08 -15.04 23.57
C ALA A 99 14.56 -16.31 22.86
N THR A 100 14.41 -16.38 21.54
CA THR A 100 14.96 -17.43 20.65
C THR A 100 14.58 -18.86 21.02
N THR A 101 13.42 -19.03 21.66
CA THR A 101 12.99 -20.30 22.29
C THR A 101 11.72 -20.82 21.65
N ARG A 102 11.73 -22.10 21.22
CA ARG A 102 10.51 -22.80 20.79
C ARG A 102 9.70 -23.30 21.99
N TYR A 103 8.39 -23.15 21.89
CA TYR A 103 7.42 -23.65 22.84
C TYR A 103 6.44 -24.57 22.14
N ASN A 104 6.37 -25.82 22.58
CA ASN A 104 5.31 -26.74 22.19
C ASN A 104 4.11 -26.51 23.11
N TRP A 105 2.91 -26.51 22.55
CA TRP A 105 1.70 -26.37 23.34
C TRP A 105 0.64 -27.39 22.95
N SER A 106 -0.16 -27.79 23.92
CA SER A 106 -1.30 -28.66 23.73
C SER A 106 -2.57 -28.02 24.28
N VAL A 107 -3.69 -28.26 23.60
CA VAL A 107 -5.02 -27.93 24.10
C VAL A 107 -5.82 -29.21 24.26
N LYS A 108 -6.43 -29.37 25.44
CA LYS A 108 -7.46 -30.38 25.71
C LYS A 108 -8.78 -29.65 25.83
N ILE A 109 -9.84 -30.16 25.20
CA ILE A 109 -11.20 -29.63 25.37
C ILE A 109 -12.15 -30.72 25.86
N TRP A 110 -13.21 -30.31 26.54
CA TRP A 110 -14.36 -31.14 26.86
C TRP A 110 -15.59 -30.57 26.16
N ASP A 111 -16.27 -31.38 25.36
CA ASP A 111 -17.51 -30.98 24.70
C ASP A 111 -18.73 -31.11 25.63
N ASN A 112 -19.90 -30.68 25.14
CA ASN A 112 -21.18 -30.80 25.82
C ASN A 112 -21.69 -32.24 25.99
N HIS A 113 -20.95 -33.25 25.50
CA HIS A 113 -21.20 -34.68 25.72
C HIS A 113 -20.17 -35.28 26.69
N ASN A 114 -19.40 -34.44 27.39
CA ASN A 114 -18.31 -34.80 28.29
C ASN A 114 -17.15 -35.58 27.63
N LYS A 115 -17.07 -35.60 26.29
CA LYS A 115 -15.96 -36.24 25.57
C LYS A 115 -14.76 -35.29 25.51
N LYS A 116 -13.57 -35.86 25.75
CA LYS A 116 -12.29 -35.14 25.73
C LYS A 116 -11.66 -35.23 24.35
N HIS A 117 -11.17 -34.10 23.84
CA HIS A 117 -10.40 -34.01 22.59
C HIS A 117 -9.06 -33.32 22.86
N THR A 118 -8.03 -33.59 22.06
CA THR A 118 -6.67 -33.05 22.28
C THR A 118 -6.01 -32.73 20.94
N ALA A 119 -5.30 -31.61 20.89
CA ALA A 119 -4.46 -31.25 19.75
C ALA A 119 -3.22 -30.48 20.22
N GLN A 120 -2.20 -30.41 19.36
CA GLN A 120 -0.89 -29.86 19.67
C GLN A 120 -0.37 -28.98 18.53
N SER A 121 0.43 -27.98 18.87
CA SER A 121 1.11 -27.09 17.94
C SER A 121 2.34 -26.49 18.65
N TRP A 122 3.00 -25.53 18.02
CA TRP A 122 4.15 -24.82 18.61
C TRP A 122 4.15 -23.34 18.19
N PHE A 123 4.92 -22.54 18.90
CA PHE A 123 5.34 -21.19 18.49
C PHE A 123 6.78 -20.96 18.93
N GLU A 124 7.45 -19.98 18.35
CA GLU A 124 8.84 -19.67 18.69
C GLU A 124 9.02 -18.16 18.83
N THR A 125 9.66 -17.75 19.92
CA THR A 125 9.92 -16.34 20.24
C THR A 125 11.05 -15.77 19.41
N GLY A 126 10.98 -14.46 19.15
CA GLY A 126 12.04 -13.69 18.52
C GLY A 126 13.11 -13.27 19.53
N LEU A 127 13.66 -12.09 19.32
CA LEU A 127 14.71 -11.50 20.15
C LEU A 127 14.18 -10.85 21.44
N MET A 128 12.87 -10.55 21.53
CA MET A 128 12.11 -10.16 22.73
C MET A 128 12.54 -8.92 23.56
N ASP A 129 13.65 -8.26 23.26
CA ASP A 129 14.06 -7.00 23.91
C ASP A 129 14.26 -5.89 22.86
N PRO A 130 13.20 -5.10 22.59
CA PRO A 130 13.22 -4.11 21.52
C PRO A 130 13.97 -2.82 21.86
N GLU A 131 14.35 -2.62 23.13
CA GLU A 131 14.96 -1.38 23.64
C GLU A 131 16.50 -1.49 23.77
N HIS A 132 17.05 -2.67 24.04
CA HIS A 132 18.51 -2.89 24.20
C HIS A 132 19.19 -3.49 22.95
N LYS A 133 19.05 -2.84 21.80
CA LYS A 133 19.44 -3.38 20.49
C LYS A 133 20.87 -3.93 20.43
N ASP A 134 21.86 -3.19 20.96
CA ASP A 134 23.27 -3.60 20.86
C ASP A 134 23.54 -4.94 21.55
N ALA A 135 22.87 -5.18 22.68
CA ALA A 135 22.93 -6.45 23.39
C ALA A 135 22.12 -7.54 22.66
N THR A 136 20.92 -7.21 22.20
CA THR A 136 19.99 -8.12 21.54
C THR A 136 20.53 -8.70 20.22
N TRP A 137 21.33 -7.92 19.50
CA TRP A 137 21.90 -8.27 18.19
C TRP A 137 23.36 -8.78 18.23
N ASP A 138 23.91 -9.05 19.42
CA ASP A 138 25.29 -9.54 19.62
C ASP A 138 26.34 -8.69 18.88
N GLY A 139 26.20 -7.37 18.92
CA GLY A 139 27.11 -6.44 18.26
C GLY A 139 27.02 -6.43 16.72
N ALA A 140 25.95 -6.96 16.12
CA ALA A 140 25.71 -6.75 14.70
C ALA A 140 25.66 -5.26 14.35
N GLN A 141 26.28 -4.89 13.25
CA GLN A 141 26.37 -3.51 12.78
C GLN A 141 25.56 -3.34 11.49
N TRP A 142 25.01 -2.13 11.30
CA TRP A 142 24.39 -1.74 10.04
C TRP A 142 25.48 -1.60 8.97
N ILE A 143 25.54 -2.52 8.01
CA ILE A 143 26.57 -2.52 6.96
C ILE A 143 25.99 -2.20 5.58
N GLY A 144 26.76 -1.49 4.76
CA GLY A 144 26.39 -1.08 3.41
C GLY A 144 27.58 -0.47 2.64
N GLY A 145 27.27 0.28 1.58
CA GLY A 145 28.27 0.97 0.75
C GLY A 145 28.64 2.36 1.29
N ASN A 146 29.82 2.84 0.92
CA ASN A 146 30.33 4.17 1.28
C ASN A 146 29.86 5.25 0.28
N ASN A 147 30.41 6.48 0.37
CA ASN A 147 30.05 7.60 -0.50
C ASN A 147 30.29 7.35 -2.00
N GLU A 148 31.31 6.57 -2.35
CA GLU A 148 31.66 6.22 -3.73
C GLU A 148 30.70 5.16 -4.31
N ASP A 149 29.93 4.47 -3.46
CA ASP A 149 29.09 3.33 -3.83
C ASP A 149 27.64 3.71 -4.16
N MET A 150 27.31 5.01 -4.13
CA MET A 150 25.94 5.50 -4.35
C MET A 150 25.42 5.12 -5.73
N VAL A 151 24.20 4.60 -5.78
CA VAL A 151 23.56 4.15 -7.03
C VAL A 151 22.97 5.35 -7.76
N LEU A 152 23.36 5.56 -9.01
CA LEU A 152 22.73 6.53 -9.90
C LEU A 152 22.33 5.85 -11.21
N TYR A 153 21.03 5.87 -11.48
CA TYR A 153 20.50 5.66 -12.84
C TYR A 153 19.82 6.96 -13.28
N SER A 154 20.55 7.77 -14.04
CA SER A 154 20.22 9.17 -14.32
C SER A 154 18.88 9.35 -15.03
N GLN A 155 18.51 8.37 -15.85
CA GLN A 155 17.26 8.34 -16.60
C GLN A 155 16.02 8.16 -15.71
N TYR A 156 16.17 7.71 -14.45
CA TYR A 156 15.06 7.49 -13.50
C TYR A 156 15.04 8.51 -12.33
N LEU A 157 15.85 9.59 -12.39
CA LEU A 157 15.95 10.58 -11.31
C LEU A 157 15.35 11.95 -11.69
N PRO A 158 14.06 12.21 -11.39
CA PRO A 158 13.38 13.49 -11.68
C PRO A 158 13.44 14.52 -10.54
N VAL A 159 14.14 14.21 -9.44
CA VAL A 159 14.31 15.11 -8.29
C VAL A 159 15.77 15.13 -7.87
N PHE A 160 16.45 16.25 -8.08
CA PHE A 160 17.90 16.34 -7.89
C PHE A 160 18.38 17.77 -7.66
N LYS A 161 19.61 17.88 -7.13
CA LYS A 161 20.43 19.09 -7.22
C LYS A 161 21.60 18.80 -8.15
N LEU A 162 21.89 19.72 -9.05
CA LEU A 162 23.02 19.65 -9.96
C LEU A 162 23.90 20.88 -9.76
N GLY A 163 25.19 20.67 -9.61
CA GLY A 163 26.19 21.74 -9.44
C GLY A 163 27.29 21.63 -10.49
N PHE A 164 27.79 22.77 -10.97
CA PHE A 164 28.99 22.84 -11.79
C PHE A 164 29.62 24.23 -11.71
N THR A 165 30.93 24.31 -11.87
CA THR A 165 31.68 25.56 -11.96
C THR A 165 32.08 25.81 -13.41
N VAL A 166 31.96 27.06 -13.84
CA VAL A 166 32.31 27.50 -15.20
C VAL A 166 33.21 28.71 -15.16
N LYS A 167 34.22 28.74 -16.05
CA LYS A 167 35.11 29.88 -16.24
C LYS A 167 35.28 30.15 -17.74
N LEU A 168 35.00 31.38 -18.15
CA LEU A 168 35.23 31.84 -19.51
C LEU A 168 36.71 32.17 -19.70
N ASP A 169 37.26 31.81 -20.87
CA ASP A 169 38.66 32.08 -21.19
C ASP A 169 38.86 33.53 -21.68
N GLU A 170 39.78 34.24 -21.02
CA GLU A 170 40.11 35.64 -21.34
C GLU A 170 40.91 35.75 -22.65
N GLU A 171 41.83 34.81 -22.92
CA GLU A 171 42.70 34.83 -24.09
C GLU A 171 41.90 34.73 -25.40
N SER A 172 40.96 33.80 -25.46
CA SER A 172 39.99 33.65 -26.56
C SER A 172 38.84 34.65 -26.50
N LYS A 173 38.77 35.51 -25.47
CA LYS A 173 37.70 36.49 -25.24
C LYS A 173 36.31 35.83 -25.26
N SER A 174 36.20 34.69 -24.61
CA SER A 174 34.96 33.92 -24.54
C SER A 174 33.84 34.73 -23.89
N GLN A 175 32.63 34.55 -24.38
CA GLN A 175 31.44 35.32 -23.99
C GLN A 175 30.30 34.43 -23.52
N ARG A 176 30.31 33.15 -23.88
CA ARG A 176 29.20 32.23 -23.66
C ARG A 176 29.69 30.85 -23.25
N ALA A 177 28.97 30.25 -22.31
CA ALA A 177 29.22 28.88 -21.86
C ALA A 177 27.91 28.16 -21.57
N GLY A 178 27.69 27.03 -22.23
CA GLY A 178 26.51 26.19 -22.05
C GLY A 178 26.80 24.93 -21.22
N PHE A 179 25.88 24.56 -20.34
CA PHE A 179 25.85 23.28 -19.66
C PHE A 179 24.54 22.56 -19.98
N ILE A 180 24.63 21.26 -20.29
CA ILE A 180 23.52 20.42 -20.73
C ILE A 180 23.13 19.43 -19.62
N TYR A 181 21.83 19.25 -19.42
CA TYR A 181 21.25 18.18 -18.61
C TYR A 181 19.88 17.76 -19.17
N GLY A 182 19.31 16.69 -18.64
CA GLY A 182 18.07 16.10 -19.16
C GLY A 182 18.22 15.66 -20.61
N ALA A 183 19.44 15.38 -21.07
CA ALA A 183 19.67 15.00 -22.44
C ALA A 183 19.31 13.53 -22.65
N ASN A 184 18.90 13.20 -23.87
CA ASN A 184 18.65 11.82 -24.28
C ASN A 184 17.63 11.05 -23.43
N ASP A 185 16.67 11.74 -22.80
CA ASP A 185 15.55 11.08 -22.10
C ASP A 185 14.91 10.06 -23.05
N MET A 186 14.99 8.79 -22.67
CA MET A 186 14.58 7.69 -23.55
C MET A 186 13.11 7.76 -23.98
N ARG A 187 12.26 8.43 -23.21
CA ARG A 187 10.85 8.62 -23.53
C ARG A 187 10.63 9.60 -24.66
N LEU A 188 11.57 10.55 -24.85
CA LEU A 188 11.53 11.56 -25.92
C LEU A 188 12.25 11.08 -27.20
N ARG A 189 12.96 9.95 -27.14
CA ARG A 189 13.66 9.35 -28.28
C ARG A 189 12.81 8.37 -29.09
N ASP A 190 11.55 8.20 -28.70
CA ASP A 190 10.61 7.27 -29.31
C ASP A 190 9.20 7.89 -29.28
N ALA A 191 8.62 8.12 -30.45
CA ALA A 191 7.29 8.73 -30.62
C ALA A 191 6.15 7.92 -29.96
N ASN A 192 6.41 6.67 -29.58
CA ASN A 192 5.45 5.79 -28.91
C ASN A 192 5.51 5.94 -27.38
N LYS A 193 6.53 6.62 -26.84
CA LYS A 193 6.79 6.69 -25.40
C LYS A 193 6.40 8.02 -24.74
N ASN A 194 5.87 8.97 -25.49
CA ASN A 194 5.47 10.29 -24.98
C ASN A 194 4.19 10.83 -25.62
N LEU A 195 3.52 11.75 -24.90
CA LEU A 195 2.22 12.32 -25.28
C LEU A 195 2.26 13.16 -26.57
N PHE A 196 3.41 13.73 -26.89
CA PHE A 196 3.58 14.64 -28.03
C PHE A 196 4.06 13.92 -29.30
N ASN A 197 4.23 12.60 -29.24
CA ASN A 197 4.78 11.77 -30.31
C ASN A 197 6.13 12.29 -30.86
N ILE A 198 6.98 12.80 -29.96
CA ILE A 198 8.33 13.27 -30.26
C ILE A 198 9.27 12.08 -30.46
N GLU A 199 10.10 12.13 -31.49
CA GLU A 199 11.18 11.18 -31.76
C GLU A 199 12.49 11.94 -31.97
N SER A 200 13.12 12.35 -30.86
CA SER A 200 14.42 13.01 -30.90
C SER A 200 15.54 12.01 -31.18
N LYS A 201 16.47 12.38 -32.06
CA LYS A 201 17.71 11.63 -32.20
C LYS A 201 18.59 11.84 -30.96
N LYS A 202 19.64 11.02 -30.87
CA LYS A 202 20.68 11.21 -29.87
C LYS A 202 21.23 12.65 -29.96
N ASP A 203 21.31 13.31 -28.80
CA ASP A 203 21.81 14.66 -28.58
C ASP A 203 20.93 15.79 -29.16
N GLU A 204 19.68 15.47 -29.55
CA GLU A 204 18.67 16.42 -30.07
C GLU A 204 17.51 16.70 -29.10
N SER A 205 17.46 16.04 -27.93
CA SER A 205 16.61 16.43 -26.80
C SER A 205 17.47 16.74 -25.59
N TYR A 206 17.35 17.95 -25.04
CA TYR A 206 18.13 18.41 -23.89
C TYR A 206 17.60 19.73 -23.31
N LEU A 207 18.03 20.02 -22.08
CA LEU A 207 17.98 21.33 -21.46
C LEU A 207 19.37 21.93 -21.46
N LYS A 208 19.49 23.22 -21.79
CA LYS A 208 20.77 23.94 -21.75
C LYS A 208 20.66 25.20 -20.90
N ILE A 209 21.54 25.33 -19.92
CA ILE A 209 21.80 26.58 -19.21
C ILE A 209 23.01 27.24 -19.84
N GLU A 210 22.84 28.45 -20.36
CA GLU A 210 23.92 29.21 -20.99
C GLU A 210 24.10 30.56 -20.28
N ILE A 211 25.32 30.82 -19.83
CA ILE A 211 25.73 32.14 -19.35
C ILE A 211 26.20 32.96 -20.56
N ASP A 212 25.69 34.18 -20.74
CA ASP A 212 26.08 35.12 -21.79
C ASP A 212 26.53 36.46 -21.19
N VAL A 213 27.83 36.74 -21.26
CA VAL A 213 28.44 38.00 -20.81
C VAL A 213 28.61 39.03 -21.92
N SER A 214 28.26 38.70 -23.18
CA SER A 214 28.32 39.64 -24.30
C SER A 214 27.53 40.94 -24.08
N PRO A 215 26.38 40.97 -23.34
CA PRO A 215 25.67 42.22 -23.07
C PRO A 215 26.48 43.24 -22.23
N LEU A 216 27.42 42.79 -21.40
CA LEU A 216 28.29 43.66 -20.60
C LEU A 216 29.12 44.61 -21.50
N LEU A 217 29.43 44.20 -22.74
CA LEU A 217 30.13 45.03 -23.72
C LEU A 217 29.32 46.27 -24.14
N LYS A 218 28.01 46.26 -23.90
CA LYS A 218 27.07 47.36 -24.20
C LYS A 218 26.59 48.09 -22.94
N GLY A 219 27.14 47.77 -21.76
CA GLY A 219 26.68 48.31 -20.48
C GLY A 219 25.34 47.74 -20.00
N GLU A 220 24.95 46.56 -20.50
CA GLU A 220 23.80 45.80 -20.00
C GLU A 220 24.25 44.66 -19.09
N ASN A 221 23.37 44.18 -18.21
CA ASN A 221 23.62 43.00 -17.38
C ASN A 221 23.91 41.74 -18.22
N ALA A 222 24.82 40.89 -17.73
CA ALA A 222 24.98 39.52 -18.22
C ALA A 222 23.65 38.76 -18.16
N LYS A 223 23.48 37.73 -18.99
CA LYS A 223 22.23 36.98 -19.12
C LYS A 223 22.42 35.50 -18.82
N LEU A 224 21.40 34.91 -18.22
CA LEU A 224 21.20 33.47 -18.11
C LEU A 224 20.14 33.05 -19.13
N HIS A 225 20.54 32.32 -20.16
CA HIS A 225 19.64 31.73 -21.14
C HIS A 225 19.33 30.28 -20.76
N LEU A 226 18.05 29.94 -20.73
CA LEU A 226 17.57 28.58 -20.57
C LEU A 226 16.95 28.12 -21.88
N TYR A 227 17.48 27.06 -22.45
CA TYR A 227 16.92 26.39 -23.62
C TYR A 227 16.24 25.09 -23.20
N ARG A 228 15.10 24.82 -23.84
CA ARG A 228 14.42 23.52 -23.80
C ARG A 228 14.30 23.06 -25.24
N VAL A 229 14.88 21.90 -25.56
CA VAL A 229 15.00 21.39 -26.93
C VAL A 229 14.50 19.95 -26.95
N GLY A 230 13.57 19.62 -27.86
CA GLY A 230 13.08 18.25 -28.05
C GLY A 230 12.17 17.72 -26.93
N TYR A 231 11.64 18.58 -26.06
CA TYR A 231 10.69 18.20 -24.99
C TYR A 231 9.24 18.52 -25.36
N HIS A 232 9.04 19.47 -26.27
CA HIS A 232 7.75 19.92 -26.77
C HIS A 232 7.84 20.28 -28.26
N PRO A 233 6.81 20.06 -29.10
CA PRO A 233 6.87 20.36 -30.54
C PRO A 233 7.20 21.82 -30.90
N ASN A 234 6.93 22.74 -29.97
CA ASN A 234 7.21 24.18 -30.13
C ASN A 234 8.64 24.58 -29.74
N ASP A 235 9.44 23.66 -29.18
CA ASP A 235 10.81 23.94 -28.79
C ASP A 235 11.68 24.28 -30.02
N LYS A 236 12.64 25.19 -29.86
CA LYS A 236 13.59 25.63 -30.90
C LYS A 236 14.99 25.68 -30.31
N ALA A 237 15.97 25.07 -30.98
CA ALA A 237 17.33 24.95 -30.46
C ALA A 237 18.05 26.30 -30.37
N GLU A 238 17.69 27.24 -31.25
CA GLU A 238 18.34 28.54 -31.40
C GLU A 238 17.69 29.63 -30.54
N ILE A 239 16.51 29.36 -29.97
CA ILE A 239 15.73 30.35 -29.20
C ILE A 239 15.65 29.90 -27.74
N PRO A 240 16.14 30.72 -26.78
CA PRO A 240 15.95 30.43 -25.37
C PRO A 240 14.47 30.28 -25.04
N PHE A 241 14.11 29.21 -24.33
CA PHE A 241 12.80 29.07 -23.70
C PHE A 241 12.52 30.24 -22.75
N LYS A 242 13.55 30.65 -21.98
CA LYS A 242 13.49 31.85 -21.15
C LYS A 242 14.88 32.46 -20.97
N SER A 243 14.94 33.78 -20.79
CA SER A 243 16.17 34.51 -20.48
C SER A 243 15.97 35.36 -19.24
N PHE A 244 17.00 35.45 -18.40
CA PHE A 244 17.00 36.22 -17.15
C PHE A 244 18.23 37.14 -17.11
N ALA A 245 18.07 38.35 -16.57
CA ALA A 245 19.21 39.22 -16.30
C ALA A 245 19.93 38.73 -15.02
N ILE A 246 21.26 38.68 -15.05
CA ILE A 246 22.10 38.38 -13.90
C ILE A 246 22.44 39.71 -13.22
N SER A 247 22.36 39.77 -11.89
CA SER A 247 22.72 40.98 -11.14
C SER A 247 24.20 41.32 -11.36
N GLU A 248 24.52 42.61 -11.50
CA GLU A 248 25.92 43.09 -11.56
C GLU A 248 26.69 42.79 -10.28
N GLN A 249 25.99 42.51 -9.18
CA GLN A 249 26.61 42.05 -7.93
C GLN A 249 27.17 40.62 -8.02
N ILE A 250 26.72 39.82 -9.00
CA ILE A 250 27.13 38.44 -9.20
C ILE A 250 28.12 38.38 -10.37
N ILE A 251 27.73 38.84 -11.56
CA ILE A 251 28.60 38.88 -12.75
C ILE A 251 28.60 40.28 -13.35
N ASN A 252 29.78 40.86 -13.50
CA ASN A 252 30.04 42.17 -14.07
C ASN A 252 31.35 42.18 -14.88
N SER A 253 31.71 43.33 -15.45
CA SER A 253 32.88 43.45 -16.31
C SER A 253 34.21 43.14 -15.64
N ALA A 254 34.30 43.24 -14.31
CA ALA A 254 35.54 42.98 -13.56
C ALA A 254 35.75 41.49 -13.25
N ASN A 255 34.68 40.70 -13.11
CA ASN A 255 34.77 39.29 -12.72
C ASN A 255 34.24 38.31 -13.78
N LYS A 256 33.83 38.75 -14.98
CA LYS A 256 33.30 37.87 -16.05
C LYS A 256 34.21 36.72 -16.52
N TYR A 257 35.50 36.75 -16.19
CA TYR A 257 36.48 35.68 -16.48
C TYR A 257 36.92 34.93 -15.21
N ASP A 258 36.32 35.24 -14.07
CA ASP A 258 36.47 34.45 -12.85
C ASP A 258 35.66 33.16 -12.95
N SER A 259 35.83 32.27 -11.97
CA SER A 259 35.04 31.05 -11.87
C SER A 259 33.71 31.36 -11.20
N HIS A 260 32.62 30.92 -11.82
CA HIS A 260 31.27 31.06 -11.30
C HIS A 260 30.66 29.68 -11.06
N HIS A 261 30.07 29.47 -9.89
CA HIS A 261 29.48 28.19 -9.51
C HIS A 261 27.95 28.23 -9.66
N ILE A 262 27.39 27.31 -10.44
CA ILE A 262 25.97 27.25 -10.78
C ILE A 262 25.33 26.07 -10.09
N ASN A 263 24.20 26.33 -9.44
CA ASN A 263 23.36 25.32 -8.81
C ASN A 263 21.99 25.27 -9.48
N ILE A 264 21.56 24.07 -9.88
CA ILE A 264 20.24 23.78 -10.44
C ILE A 264 19.51 22.85 -9.48
N TYR A 265 18.42 23.31 -8.89
CA TYR A 265 17.56 22.49 -8.03
C TYR A 265 16.30 22.15 -8.81
N SER A 266 16.10 20.88 -9.14
CA SER A 266 14.92 20.41 -9.89
C SER A 266 14.10 19.46 -9.03
N ASN A 267 12.83 19.77 -8.85
CA ASN A 267 11.86 18.91 -8.18
C ASN A 267 10.67 18.70 -9.11
N LEU A 268 10.67 17.57 -9.83
CA LEU A 268 9.62 17.20 -10.80
C LEU A 268 9.35 18.31 -11.85
N GLY A 269 10.39 19.08 -12.18
CA GLY A 269 10.33 20.19 -13.14
C GLY A 269 10.15 21.59 -12.54
N ASP A 270 9.85 21.76 -11.24
CA ASP A 270 10.04 23.06 -10.55
C ASP A 270 11.55 23.28 -10.40
N THR A 271 12.11 24.14 -11.26
CA THR A 271 13.54 24.34 -11.41
C THR A 271 13.94 25.70 -10.88
N ARG A 272 14.92 25.72 -9.97
CA ARG A 272 15.56 26.93 -9.46
C ARG A 272 17.03 26.95 -9.85
N ILE A 273 17.52 28.10 -10.29
CA ILE A 273 18.91 28.27 -10.72
C ILE A 273 19.55 29.39 -9.91
N PHE A 274 20.73 29.11 -9.36
CA PHE A 274 21.52 30.03 -8.56
C PHE A 274 22.94 30.14 -9.11
N ILE A 275 23.58 31.29 -8.89
CA ILE A 275 24.98 31.54 -9.25
C ILE A 275 25.72 32.10 -8.03
N ASP A 276 26.88 31.56 -7.71
CA ASP A 276 27.81 31.96 -6.63
C ASP A 276 27.19 31.95 -5.22
N GLY A 277 26.30 30.99 -4.98
CA GLY A 277 25.61 30.79 -3.71
C GLY A 277 24.23 30.18 -3.93
N THR A 278 23.51 29.89 -2.85
CA THR A 278 22.18 29.26 -2.91
C THR A 278 21.12 30.03 -2.11
N THR A 279 21.43 31.27 -1.73
CA THR A 279 20.50 32.16 -1.05
C THR A 279 19.55 32.82 -2.05
N LYS A 280 18.59 33.61 -1.55
CA LYS A 280 17.62 34.30 -2.41
C LYS A 280 18.28 35.36 -3.29
N GLU A 281 19.35 35.98 -2.81
CA GLU A 281 20.14 37.00 -3.51
C GLU A 281 20.90 36.40 -4.71
N ASN A 282 21.30 35.13 -4.62
CA ASN A 282 21.96 34.37 -5.67
C ASN A 282 20.99 33.71 -6.67
N GLN A 283 19.68 33.70 -6.39
CA GLN A 283 18.70 33.01 -7.23
C GLN A 283 18.40 33.84 -8.50
N ILE A 284 18.84 33.34 -9.65
CA ILE A 284 18.63 34.01 -10.95
C ILE A 284 17.27 33.66 -11.54
N ALA A 285 16.81 32.42 -11.36
CA ALA A 285 15.59 31.93 -11.97
C ALA A 285 14.83 30.96 -11.06
N ARG A 286 13.49 31.01 -11.16
CA ARG A 286 12.57 29.94 -10.74
C ARG A 286 11.48 29.81 -11.79
N LEU A 287 11.30 28.62 -12.34
CA LEU A 287 10.30 28.34 -13.35
C LEU A 287 9.94 26.85 -13.43
N TYR A 288 8.80 26.57 -14.06
CA TYR A 288 8.39 25.20 -14.38
C TYR A 288 8.83 24.89 -15.80
N ILE A 289 9.69 23.89 -15.97
CA ILE A 289 10.23 23.51 -17.29
C ILE A 289 9.53 22.29 -17.88
N ASN A 290 8.82 21.52 -17.06
CA ASN A 290 8.01 20.37 -17.49
C ASN A 290 7.05 20.80 -18.62
N PRO A 291 7.07 20.15 -19.79
CA PRO A 291 6.24 20.54 -20.93
C PRO A 291 4.77 20.14 -20.79
N ILE A 292 4.40 19.27 -19.84
CA ILE A 292 3.05 18.70 -19.74
C ILE A 292 2.16 19.48 -18.78
N GLY A 293 2.69 19.97 -17.67
CA GLY A 293 1.89 20.55 -16.61
C GLY A 293 2.62 21.58 -15.77
N TYR A 294 1.83 22.40 -15.06
CA TYR A 294 2.34 23.41 -14.15
C TYR A 294 2.15 22.93 -12.71
N ARG A 295 3.26 22.80 -11.97
CA ARG A 295 3.30 22.55 -10.51
C ARG A 295 2.85 21.14 -10.09
N SER A 296 3.49 20.63 -9.03
CA SER A 296 3.25 19.35 -8.32
C SER A 296 3.72 18.06 -9.01
N GLY A 297 3.66 16.96 -8.26
CA GLY A 297 3.88 15.61 -8.76
C GLY A 297 2.65 15.00 -9.44
N ASP A 298 1.77 15.84 -10.01
CA ASP A 298 0.49 15.46 -10.67
C ASP A 298 0.57 15.20 -12.17
N TYR A 299 1.78 15.24 -12.73
CA TYR A 299 2.04 15.04 -14.15
C TYR A 299 3.19 14.08 -14.36
N ILE A 300 3.29 13.53 -15.58
CA ILE A 300 4.48 12.79 -16.02
C ILE A 300 5.70 13.70 -15.84
N ALA A 301 6.67 13.21 -15.06
CA ALA A 301 7.79 14.02 -14.61
C ALA A 301 8.83 14.23 -15.71
N PHE A 302 9.14 15.50 -15.98
CA PHE A 302 10.24 15.96 -16.81
C PHE A 302 10.87 17.22 -16.20
N PRO A 303 12.19 17.40 -16.31
CA PRO A 303 13.17 16.46 -16.84
C PRO A 303 13.57 15.43 -15.77
N VAL A 304 14.14 14.30 -16.20
CA VAL A 304 15.05 13.51 -15.36
C VAL A 304 16.46 14.11 -15.46
N VAL A 305 17.42 13.64 -14.67
CA VAL A 305 18.83 14.05 -14.84
C VAL A 305 19.30 13.76 -16.27
N GLY A 306 18.98 12.56 -16.78
CA GLY A 306 19.38 12.12 -18.12
C GLY A 306 20.89 12.20 -18.33
N ASP A 307 21.30 12.39 -19.58
CA ASP A 307 22.71 12.64 -19.89
C ASP A 307 23.06 14.12 -19.59
N ILE A 308 24.32 14.37 -19.24
CA ILE A 308 24.85 15.70 -18.91
C ILE A 308 26.02 16.07 -19.81
N GLY A 309 26.33 17.36 -19.94
CA GLY A 309 27.36 17.78 -20.88
C GLY A 309 27.62 19.27 -20.99
N PHE A 310 28.33 19.64 -22.05
CA PHE A 310 28.79 20.99 -22.33
C PHE A 310 28.40 21.41 -23.75
N ASP A 311 28.15 22.70 -23.94
CA ASP A 311 27.90 23.32 -25.25
C ASP A 311 28.68 24.63 -25.33
N VAL A 312 29.77 24.64 -26.12
CA VAL A 312 30.66 25.79 -26.27
C VAL A 312 30.57 26.31 -27.70
N PRO A 313 30.20 27.58 -27.92
CA PRO A 313 30.10 28.13 -29.28
C PRO A 313 31.47 28.23 -29.98
N GLU A 314 31.45 28.43 -31.29
CA GLU A 314 32.64 28.61 -32.11
C GLU A 314 33.58 29.70 -31.56
N ASN A 315 34.87 29.51 -31.77
CA ASN A 315 35.95 30.42 -31.40
C ASN A 315 36.06 30.77 -29.90
N GLN A 316 35.49 29.93 -29.02
CA GLN A 316 35.53 30.11 -27.58
C GLN A 316 36.20 28.93 -26.88
N THR A 317 36.80 29.21 -25.74
CA THR A 317 37.35 28.19 -24.82
C THR A 317 36.70 28.39 -23.45
N VAL A 318 36.22 27.29 -22.86
CA VAL A 318 35.56 27.31 -21.57
C VAL A 318 36.12 26.21 -20.69
N TYR A 319 36.29 26.51 -19.41
CA TYR A 319 36.75 25.57 -18.39
C TYR A 319 35.56 25.19 -17.50
N TYR A 320 35.36 23.89 -17.28
CA TYR A 320 34.33 23.35 -16.40
C TYR A 320 34.95 22.51 -15.28
N SER A 321 34.47 22.67 -14.06
CA SER A 321 34.91 21.88 -12.90
C SER A 321 33.76 21.63 -11.93
N GLU A 322 33.98 20.85 -10.87
CA GLU A 322 33.02 20.62 -9.78
C GLU A 322 31.63 20.10 -10.23
N VAL A 323 31.59 19.35 -11.33
CA VAL A 323 30.33 18.77 -11.83
C VAL A 323 29.85 17.71 -10.85
N SER A 324 28.65 17.90 -10.30
CA SER A 324 28.08 17.01 -9.29
C SER A 324 26.55 16.92 -9.38
N ILE A 325 26.03 15.77 -8.97
CA ILE A 325 24.60 15.49 -8.79
C ILE A 325 24.41 15.02 -7.36
N SER A 326 23.46 15.62 -6.64
CA SER A 326 23.15 15.34 -5.24
C SER A 326 21.67 15.06 -5.04
N HIS A 327 21.36 14.37 -3.94
CA HIS A 327 19.99 14.25 -3.48
C HIS A 327 19.35 15.63 -3.24
N PHE A 328 18.05 15.75 -3.53
CA PHE A 328 17.33 17.00 -3.33
C PHE A 328 17.14 17.33 -1.84
N ARG A 329 16.70 16.33 -1.07
CA ARG A 329 16.43 16.46 0.37
C ARG A 329 17.74 16.55 1.16
N LEU A 330 17.76 17.31 2.26
CA LEU A 330 18.91 17.34 3.17
C LEU A 330 19.19 15.96 3.80
N PRO A 331 20.47 15.60 4.02
CA PRO A 331 21.68 16.44 3.95
C PRO A 331 22.21 16.72 2.54
N SER A 332 21.52 16.24 1.49
CA SER A 332 21.86 16.48 0.08
C SER A 332 23.23 15.93 -0.29
N ASN A 333 23.53 14.72 0.18
CA ASN A 333 24.75 14.02 -0.19
C ASN A 333 24.87 13.88 -1.71
N VAL A 334 26.12 13.93 -2.16
CA VAL A 334 26.50 13.78 -3.56
C VAL A 334 26.35 12.31 -3.96
N ILE A 335 25.62 12.07 -5.06
CA ILE A 335 25.38 10.75 -5.66
C ILE A 335 26.39 10.50 -6.78
N PHE A 336 26.77 11.57 -7.50
CA PHE A 336 27.74 11.55 -8.57
C PHE A 336 28.61 12.81 -8.51
N ARG A 337 29.91 12.62 -8.70
CA ARG A 337 30.89 13.68 -8.86
C ARG A 337 31.86 13.31 -9.96
N GLU A 338 32.13 14.27 -10.83
CA GLU A 338 33.21 14.13 -11.80
C GLU A 338 34.55 14.43 -11.09
N ASP A 339 35.26 13.37 -10.72
CA ASP A 339 36.54 13.46 -10.00
C ASP A 339 37.72 13.68 -10.98
N LEU A 340 38.19 14.93 -11.04
CA LEU A 340 39.29 15.36 -11.90
C LEU A 340 40.67 15.26 -11.22
N GLU A 341 40.73 14.90 -9.92
CA GLU A 341 41.96 14.90 -9.11
C GLU A 341 42.72 13.56 -9.19
N ARG A 342 42.12 12.50 -9.73
CA ARG A 342 42.74 11.17 -9.79
C ARG A 342 43.97 11.16 -10.71
N ASN A 343 45.09 10.60 -10.21
CA ASN A 343 46.36 10.41 -10.92
C ASN A 343 46.22 9.75 -12.32
N SER A 344 45.12 9.03 -12.55
CA SER A 344 44.67 8.57 -13.86
C SER A 344 43.17 8.83 -14.00
N TYR A 345 42.81 9.95 -14.62
CA TYR A 345 41.41 10.32 -14.86
C TYR A 345 40.66 9.25 -15.66
N ASN A 346 39.52 8.81 -15.14
CA ASN A 346 38.65 7.78 -15.74
C ASN A 346 37.15 8.12 -15.55
N GLY A 347 36.82 9.41 -15.50
CA GLY A 347 35.44 9.89 -15.39
C GLY A 347 34.66 9.77 -16.71
N ILE A 348 33.43 10.30 -16.73
CA ILE A 348 32.52 10.11 -17.86
C ILE A 348 32.97 10.86 -19.11
N PHE A 349 33.80 11.90 -18.94
CA PHE A 349 34.38 12.68 -20.04
C PHE A 349 35.83 12.28 -20.39
N LYS A 350 36.21 11.02 -20.13
CA LYS A 350 37.52 10.48 -20.55
C LYS A 350 37.83 10.76 -22.02
N GLY A 351 39.04 11.22 -22.29
CA GLY A 351 39.49 11.63 -23.62
C GLY A 351 39.42 13.14 -23.89
N LEU A 352 38.78 13.92 -23.01
CA LEU A 352 38.86 15.38 -23.06
C LEU A 352 40.14 15.92 -22.39
N THR A 353 40.50 17.15 -22.76
CA THR A 353 41.66 17.84 -22.18
C THR A 353 41.33 18.29 -20.76
N ILE A 354 42.15 17.87 -19.80
CA ILE A 354 42.04 18.28 -18.40
C ILE A 354 43.32 19.00 -17.99
N LYS A 355 43.19 20.18 -17.38
CA LYS A 355 44.31 20.95 -16.85
C LYS A 355 43.83 21.75 -15.64
N ASN A 356 44.63 21.74 -14.56
CA ASN A 356 44.33 22.46 -13.32
C ASN A 356 42.91 22.14 -12.80
N GLU A 357 42.57 20.84 -12.72
CA GLU A 357 41.28 20.37 -12.19
C GLU A 357 40.05 20.91 -12.95
N ALA A 358 40.23 21.26 -14.22
CA ALA A 358 39.14 21.67 -15.10
C ALA A 358 39.17 20.95 -16.45
N ILE A 359 38.00 20.60 -16.94
CA ILE A 359 37.74 20.12 -18.29
C ILE A 359 37.76 21.32 -19.22
N ILE A 360 38.64 21.29 -20.23
CA ILE A 360 38.78 22.35 -21.24
C ILE A 360 38.02 21.96 -22.49
N ILE A 361 37.01 22.77 -22.85
CA ILE A 361 36.26 22.60 -24.09
C ILE A 361 36.61 23.76 -25.03
N ASN A 362 37.15 23.42 -26.20
CA ASN A 362 37.38 24.36 -27.29
C ASN A 362 36.26 24.21 -28.33
N GLY A 363 35.60 25.32 -28.66
CA GLY A 363 34.50 25.36 -29.62
C GLY A 363 34.94 25.22 -31.09
N GLY A 364 36.22 25.41 -31.40
CA GLY A 364 36.73 25.35 -32.78
C GLY A 364 35.97 26.28 -33.74
N ASP A 365 35.94 25.92 -35.02
CA ASP A 365 35.31 26.74 -36.07
C ASP A 365 33.78 26.60 -36.14
N SER A 366 33.17 25.66 -35.39
CA SER A 366 31.75 25.31 -35.53
C SER A 366 30.96 25.15 -34.22
N GLY A 367 31.61 25.40 -33.09
CA GLY A 367 31.10 25.02 -31.77
C GLY A 367 31.37 23.54 -31.45
N ASN A 368 31.28 23.22 -30.16
CA ASN A 368 31.55 21.88 -29.65
C ASN A 368 30.53 21.51 -28.56
N LYS A 369 29.77 20.45 -28.81
CA LYS A 369 28.76 19.91 -27.90
C LYS A 369 29.15 18.49 -27.52
N ILE A 370 29.26 18.23 -26.21
CA ILE A 370 29.70 16.95 -25.66
C ILE A 370 28.71 16.53 -24.59
N ILE A 371 28.17 15.31 -24.68
CA ILE A 371 27.15 14.77 -23.78
C ILE A 371 27.56 13.35 -23.35
N ALA A 372 27.41 13.02 -22.07
CA ALA A 372 27.76 11.74 -21.49
C ALA A 372 26.74 11.29 -20.42
N ASP A 373 26.59 9.98 -20.25
CA ASP A 373 25.71 9.36 -19.25
C ASP A 373 26.42 9.32 -17.87
N PRO A 374 25.88 9.99 -16.83
CA PRO A 374 26.45 9.96 -15.49
C PRO A 374 26.03 8.73 -14.66
N SER A 375 25.26 7.79 -15.22
CA SER A 375 24.81 6.59 -14.50
C SER A 375 26.00 5.74 -14.05
N GLN A 376 26.00 5.34 -12.78
CA GLN A 376 27.07 4.57 -12.17
C GLN A 376 26.56 3.62 -11.09
N ASN A 377 27.39 2.64 -10.76
CA ASN A 377 27.12 1.62 -9.75
C ASN A 377 25.86 0.78 -10.07
N SER A 378 25.54 -0.16 -9.21
CA SER A 378 24.38 -1.05 -9.25
C SER A 378 23.86 -1.21 -7.84
N MET A 379 22.69 -1.83 -7.69
CA MET A 379 22.14 -2.14 -6.37
C MET A 379 23.14 -2.96 -5.52
N PRO A 380 23.21 -2.72 -4.19
CA PRO A 380 24.15 -3.38 -3.30
C PRO A 380 24.02 -4.90 -3.25
N LEU A 381 25.15 -5.59 -3.36
CA LEU A 381 25.31 -6.98 -2.93
C LEU A 381 26.27 -7.03 -1.73
N LEU A 382 25.89 -7.79 -0.71
CA LEU A 382 26.68 -8.01 0.51
C LEU A 382 26.86 -9.50 0.73
N ARG A 383 28.07 -9.95 1.10
CA ARG A 383 28.31 -11.36 1.45
C ARG A 383 29.37 -11.54 2.52
N THR A 384 29.30 -12.67 3.21
CA THR A 384 30.40 -13.20 4.03
C THR A 384 30.44 -14.73 3.92
N THR A 385 31.56 -15.31 4.33
CA THR A 385 31.71 -16.76 4.48
C THR A 385 32.03 -17.12 5.92
N PHE A 386 31.58 -18.28 6.36
CA PHE A 386 31.84 -18.76 7.71
C PHE A 386 31.92 -20.29 7.72
N LYS A 387 32.66 -20.82 8.69
CA LYS A 387 32.80 -22.26 8.90
C LYS A 387 31.85 -22.73 10.01
N SER A 388 31.18 -23.86 9.83
CA SER A 388 30.44 -24.55 10.89
C SER A 388 31.17 -25.84 11.25
N ASP A 389 31.52 -26.03 12.51
CA ASP A 389 32.52 -27.03 12.91
C ASP A 389 31.94 -28.39 13.30
N SER A 390 30.62 -28.46 13.55
CA SER A 390 29.93 -29.64 14.09
C SER A 390 28.56 -29.85 13.42
N GLU A 391 27.90 -30.97 13.75
CA GLU A 391 26.53 -31.24 13.31
C GLU A 391 25.53 -30.22 13.89
N ILE A 392 24.72 -29.65 12.99
CA ILE A 392 23.76 -28.58 13.30
C ILE A 392 22.46 -29.19 13.84
N ALA A 393 21.97 -28.67 14.96
CA ALA A 393 20.67 -29.03 15.52
C ALA A 393 19.58 -28.03 15.12
N LYS A 394 19.91 -26.73 15.13
CA LYS A 394 18.99 -25.61 14.86
C LYS A 394 19.79 -24.45 14.27
N ALA A 395 19.23 -23.74 13.29
CA ALA A 395 19.76 -22.46 12.86
C ALA A 395 18.64 -21.43 12.59
N ARG A 396 18.85 -20.19 13.06
CA ARG A 396 17.90 -19.07 12.90
C ARG A 396 18.59 -17.83 12.37
N LEU A 397 18.00 -17.22 11.35
CA LEU A 397 18.41 -15.94 10.83
C LEU A 397 17.42 -14.87 11.27
N TYR A 398 17.90 -13.88 12.00
CA TYR A 398 17.22 -12.63 12.33
C TYR A 398 17.78 -11.54 11.43
N VAL A 399 16.92 -10.83 10.69
CA VAL A 399 17.39 -9.88 9.68
C VAL A 399 16.40 -8.75 9.44
N THR A 400 16.94 -7.56 9.20
CA THR A 400 16.21 -6.37 8.76
C THR A 400 17.09 -5.51 7.85
N ALA A 401 16.51 -4.51 7.21
CA ALA A 401 17.22 -3.56 6.36
C ALA A 401 16.69 -2.13 6.56
N ARG A 402 17.59 -1.15 6.42
CA ARG A 402 17.22 0.21 6.02
C ARG A 402 17.15 0.18 4.50
N GLY A 403 15.93 0.09 3.98
CA GLY A 403 15.64 -0.29 2.60
C GLY A 403 14.84 -1.58 2.58
N ILE A 404 14.97 -2.36 1.50
CA ILE A 404 14.39 -3.70 1.39
C ILE A 404 15.46 -4.71 1.00
N TYR A 405 15.28 -5.99 1.35
CA TYR A 405 16.32 -7.00 1.13
C TYR A 405 15.80 -8.34 0.59
N GLU A 406 16.71 -9.09 -0.03
CA GLU A 406 16.60 -10.54 -0.22
C GLU A 406 17.84 -11.25 0.33
N MET A 407 17.64 -12.29 1.17
CA MET A 407 18.73 -13.09 1.74
C MET A 407 18.97 -14.38 0.97
N TYR A 408 20.23 -14.79 0.92
CA TYR A 408 20.68 -16.05 0.34
C TYR A 408 21.64 -16.77 1.30
N ILE A 409 21.51 -18.09 1.40
CA ILE A 409 22.47 -18.96 2.11
C ILE A 409 22.79 -20.15 1.19
N ASN A 410 24.08 -20.36 0.93
CA ASN A 410 24.59 -21.48 0.13
C ASN A 410 23.81 -21.69 -1.19
N GLY A 411 23.67 -20.63 -1.98
CA GLY A 411 22.96 -20.65 -3.26
C GLY A 411 21.43 -20.58 -3.20
N ASN A 412 20.81 -20.65 -2.01
CA ASN A 412 19.37 -20.69 -1.86
C ASN A 412 18.81 -19.36 -1.35
N ARG A 413 17.76 -18.86 -1.99
CA ARG A 413 16.98 -17.71 -1.50
C ARG A 413 16.24 -18.10 -0.21
N ILE A 414 16.30 -17.25 0.81
CA ILE A 414 15.64 -17.48 2.10
C ILE A 414 14.28 -16.79 2.11
N GLY A 415 13.23 -17.57 2.36
CA GLY A 415 11.84 -17.09 2.38
C GLY A 415 11.24 -16.86 0.99
N ASN A 416 9.97 -16.46 0.97
CA ASN A 416 9.20 -16.22 -0.27
C ASN A 416 8.47 -14.87 -0.29
N SER A 417 8.75 -14.02 0.69
CA SER A 417 8.16 -12.68 0.78
C SER A 417 8.90 -11.69 -0.13
N TYR A 418 8.21 -10.61 -0.49
CA TYR A 418 8.75 -9.45 -1.19
C TYR A 418 8.82 -8.28 -0.22
N PHE A 419 9.75 -7.35 -0.50
CA PHE A 419 9.85 -6.06 0.17
C PHE A 419 10.02 -6.11 1.69
N ASN A 420 10.65 -7.16 2.23
CA ASN A 420 11.04 -7.16 3.65
C ASN A 420 12.04 -6.02 3.90
N PRO A 421 11.94 -5.27 5.01
CA PRO A 421 11.14 -5.55 6.20
C PRO A 421 9.75 -4.90 6.24
N GLU A 422 9.17 -4.57 5.08
CA GLU A 422 7.92 -3.82 4.91
C GLU A 422 8.03 -2.33 5.33
N SER A 423 6.96 -1.57 5.12
CA SER A 423 6.90 -0.13 5.40
C SER A 423 6.41 0.14 6.82
N THR A 424 7.24 0.81 7.61
CA THR A 424 6.92 1.34 8.95
C THR A 424 7.51 2.74 9.13
N GLN A 425 7.17 3.40 10.23
CA GLN A 425 7.86 4.63 10.63
C GLN A 425 9.25 4.23 11.19
N TYR A 426 10.24 4.05 10.33
CA TYR A 426 11.51 3.37 10.66
C TYR A 426 12.27 4.00 11.83
N ASN A 427 12.11 5.31 12.07
CA ASN A 427 12.74 6.02 13.18
C ASN A 427 12.01 5.85 14.52
N LYS A 428 10.82 5.23 14.52
CA LYS A 428 10.09 4.82 15.73
C LYS A 428 10.03 3.30 15.88
N THR A 429 9.64 2.59 14.82
CA THR A 429 9.52 1.13 14.84
C THR A 429 10.10 0.52 13.56
N GLN A 430 11.06 -0.38 13.73
CA GLN A 430 11.67 -1.19 12.66
C GLN A 430 11.27 -2.65 12.87
N LEU A 431 10.72 -3.29 11.85
CA LEU A 431 10.46 -4.73 11.88
C LEU A 431 11.71 -5.54 11.52
N TYR A 432 11.90 -6.71 12.13
CA TYR A 432 12.82 -7.73 11.65
C TYR A 432 12.11 -9.05 11.40
N GLN A 433 12.64 -9.85 10.47
CA GLN A 433 12.11 -11.16 10.13
C GLN A 433 12.98 -12.25 10.75
N THR A 434 12.34 -13.37 11.11
CA THR A 434 13.01 -14.57 11.58
C THR A 434 12.78 -15.71 10.60
N TYR A 435 13.86 -16.38 10.20
CA TYR A 435 13.82 -17.54 9.31
C TYR A 435 14.41 -18.77 9.99
N ASP A 436 13.75 -19.92 9.80
CA ASP A 436 14.36 -21.22 10.06
C ASP A 436 15.28 -21.55 8.89
N VAL A 437 16.59 -21.48 9.15
CA VAL A 437 17.63 -21.74 8.13
C VAL A 437 18.39 -23.04 8.40
N THR A 438 17.86 -23.90 9.27
CA THR A 438 18.53 -25.15 9.70
C THR A 438 18.91 -26.03 8.52
N ALA A 439 18.05 -26.13 7.51
CA ALA A 439 18.28 -26.95 6.32
C ALA A 439 19.24 -26.31 5.29
N PHE A 440 19.61 -25.04 5.46
CA PHE A 440 20.43 -24.29 4.51
C PHE A 440 21.89 -24.13 4.95
N VAL A 441 22.18 -24.45 6.21
CA VAL A 441 23.54 -24.44 6.76
C VAL A 441 24.03 -25.88 6.93
N HIS A 442 25.30 -26.14 6.64
CA HIS A 442 25.91 -27.46 6.76
C HIS A 442 27.27 -27.41 7.46
N PRO A 443 27.80 -28.54 7.98
CA PRO A 443 29.18 -28.61 8.43
C PRO A 443 30.17 -28.23 7.33
N GLY A 444 31.26 -27.56 7.68
CA GLY A 444 32.23 -27.01 6.73
C GLY A 444 31.96 -25.55 6.36
N GLN A 445 32.39 -25.14 5.16
CA GLN A 445 32.30 -23.75 4.72
C GLN A 445 30.90 -23.42 4.20
N ASN A 446 30.37 -22.28 4.64
CA ASN A 446 29.07 -21.75 4.24
C ASN A 446 29.23 -20.31 3.77
N ALA A 447 28.28 -19.82 2.99
CA ALA A 447 28.14 -18.41 2.64
C ALA A 447 26.74 -17.91 2.95
N ILE A 448 26.66 -16.66 3.39
CA ILE A 448 25.43 -15.90 3.54
C ILE A 448 25.61 -14.55 2.82
N GLY A 449 24.56 -14.09 2.14
CA GLY A 449 24.59 -12.82 1.44
C GLY A 449 23.22 -12.20 1.26
N ALA A 450 23.21 -10.92 0.90
CA ALA A 450 22.02 -10.12 0.69
C ALA A 450 22.12 -9.29 -0.58
N ILE A 451 20.98 -9.04 -1.21
CA ILE A 451 20.80 -7.95 -2.17
C ILE A 451 19.93 -6.90 -1.47
N LEU A 452 20.30 -5.62 -1.54
CA LEU A 452 19.52 -4.51 -0.96
C LEU A 452 18.92 -3.63 -2.05
N GLY A 453 17.74 -3.05 -1.78
CA GLY A 453 17.11 -2.02 -2.61
C GLY A 453 16.55 -0.86 -1.83
N GLU A 454 16.25 0.23 -2.53
CA GLU A 454 15.86 1.50 -1.91
C GLU A 454 14.59 1.39 -1.07
N GLY A 455 13.62 0.58 -1.55
CA GLY A 455 12.34 0.36 -0.88
C GLY A 455 11.69 1.66 -0.41
N TRP A 456 11.10 1.63 0.78
CA TRP A 456 10.55 2.84 1.39
C TRP A 456 11.54 3.68 2.20
N TRP A 457 12.83 3.33 2.20
CA TRP A 457 13.85 4.05 2.97
C TRP A 457 14.41 5.25 2.20
N SER A 458 14.91 4.99 1.00
CA SER A 458 15.61 5.97 0.17
C SER A 458 14.97 6.20 -1.20
N GLY A 459 13.92 5.44 -1.54
CA GLY A 459 13.20 5.56 -2.80
C GLY A 459 12.09 6.60 -2.78
N GLY A 460 11.56 6.96 -3.95
CA GLY A 460 10.37 7.78 -4.05
C GLY A 460 9.15 7.04 -3.47
N ILE A 461 8.53 7.63 -2.44
CA ILE A 461 7.38 7.01 -1.72
C ILE A 461 6.21 7.94 -1.46
N THR A 462 6.24 9.18 -1.98
CA THR A 462 5.15 10.15 -1.80
C THR A 462 4.90 10.93 -3.08
N PHE A 463 3.75 11.59 -3.18
CA PHE A 463 3.44 12.52 -4.27
C PHE A 463 4.25 13.83 -4.21
N LEU A 464 4.97 14.07 -3.11
CA LEU A 464 5.86 15.21 -2.93
C LEU A 464 7.28 14.83 -3.35
N GLY A 465 7.72 15.26 -4.54
CA GLY A 465 9.06 14.91 -5.04
C GLY A 465 10.22 15.34 -4.12
N GLY A 466 10.06 16.44 -3.38
CA GLY A 466 11.07 16.90 -2.40
C GLY A 466 11.26 15.95 -1.21
N ASN A 467 10.34 15.01 -1.03
CA ASN A 467 10.39 13.98 -0.01
C ASN A 467 11.08 12.69 -0.48
N TRP A 468 11.77 12.68 -1.63
CA TRP A 468 12.29 11.45 -2.26
C TRP A 468 13.00 10.52 -1.29
N ASN A 469 14.25 10.67 -0.93
CA ASN A 469 14.97 9.82 0.01
C ASN A 469 14.51 10.04 1.47
N PHE A 470 13.27 9.65 1.78
CA PHE A 470 12.50 10.14 2.93
C PHE A 470 13.20 9.94 4.27
N PHE A 471 13.70 8.74 4.55
CA PHE A 471 14.33 8.42 5.83
C PHE A 471 15.85 8.55 5.77
N GLY A 472 16.46 8.14 4.66
CA GLY A 472 17.89 8.27 4.45
C GLY A 472 18.28 7.88 3.03
N ASP A 473 19.56 8.02 2.70
CA ASP A 473 20.06 7.84 1.33
C ASP A 473 20.89 6.57 1.11
N ARG A 474 21.30 5.87 2.18
CA ARG A 474 22.06 4.61 2.08
C ARG A 474 21.27 3.40 2.53
N GLN A 475 21.26 2.35 1.70
CA GLN A 475 20.75 1.05 2.13
C GLN A 475 21.75 0.36 3.05
N SER A 476 21.25 -0.31 4.09
CA SER A 476 22.09 -1.10 4.98
C SER A 476 21.38 -2.32 5.55
N LEU A 477 22.17 -3.36 5.82
CA LEU A 477 21.73 -4.64 6.36
C LEU A 477 22.10 -4.74 7.85
N LEU A 478 21.18 -5.28 8.64
CA LEU A 478 21.45 -5.75 10.00
C LEU A 478 21.00 -7.21 10.08
N ALA A 479 21.93 -8.13 10.35
CA ALA A 479 21.60 -9.55 10.45
C ALA A 479 22.40 -10.27 11.54
N LYS A 480 21.75 -11.27 12.13
CA LYS A 480 22.28 -12.19 13.14
C LYS A 480 21.82 -13.60 12.81
N LEU A 481 22.77 -14.48 12.53
CA LEU A 481 22.57 -15.93 12.34
C LEU A 481 23.04 -16.66 13.60
N VAL A 482 22.13 -17.38 14.26
CA VAL A 482 22.44 -18.23 15.42
C VAL A 482 22.39 -19.70 14.99
N ILE A 483 23.48 -20.43 15.19
CA ILE A 483 23.62 -21.85 14.90
C ILE A 483 23.80 -22.59 16.22
N THR A 484 22.85 -23.43 16.61
CA THR A 484 22.95 -24.33 17.76
C THR A 484 23.37 -25.71 17.26
N TYR A 485 24.45 -26.26 17.80
CA TYR A 485 24.95 -27.59 17.48
C TYR A 485 24.31 -28.68 18.35
N LYS A 486 24.46 -29.95 17.96
CA LYS A 486 23.91 -31.08 18.72
C LYS A 486 24.50 -31.26 20.13
N ASP A 487 25.69 -30.73 20.39
CA ASP A 487 26.31 -30.73 21.73
C ASP A 487 25.80 -29.58 22.63
N GLY A 488 24.91 -28.72 22.10
CA GLY A 488 24.33 -27.58 22.81
C GLY A 488 25.15 -26.29 22.73
N SER A 489 26.33 -26.30 22.11
CA SER A 489 27.11 -25.08 21.86
C SER A 489 26.49 -24.24 20.74
N GLU A 490 26.78 -22.92 20.74
CA GLU A 490 26.28 -21.99 19.73
C GLU A 490 27.40 -21.26 18.99
N LYS A 491 27.14 -20.95 17.72
CA LYS A 491 27.94 -20.02 16.91
C LYS A 491 27.05 -18.93 16.37
N ILE A 492 27.49 -17.68 16.54
CA ILE A 492 26.76 -16.49 16.11
C ILE A 492 27.56 -15.81 15.00
N ILE A 493 26.90 -15.51 13.89
CA ILE A 493 27.46 -14.74 12.77
C ILE A 493 26.64 -13.47 12.62
N THR A 494 27.30 -12.31 12.66
CA THR A 494 26.65 -10.99 12.59
C THR A 494 27.14 -10.19 11.39
N THR A 495 26.39 -9.16 11.00
CA THR A 495 26.85 -8.15 10.05
C THR A 495 27.96 -7.30 10.66
N ASN A 496 29.13 -7.23 10.01
CA ASN A 496 30.30 -6.45 10.44
C ASN A 496 31.24 -6.19 9.26
N PRO A 497 32.01 -5.08 9.24
CA PRO A 497 32.91 -4.75 8.13
C PRO A 497 34.17 -5.64 8.06
N ASP A 498 34.53 -6.32 9.16
CA ASP A 498 35.74 -7.14 9.22
C ASP A 498 35.67 -8.38 8.32
N THR A 499 34.46 -8.91 8.10
CA THR A 499 34.25 -10.15 7.35
C THR A 499 33.28 -10.01 6.18
N TRP A 500 32.47 -8.96 6.14
CA TRP A 500 31.54 -8.74 5.05
C TRP A 500 32.17 -7.90 3.93
N THR A 501 31.91 -8.34 2.71
CA THR A 501 32.31 -7.66 1.48
C THR A 501 31.09 -7.13 0.73
N TYR A 502 31.29 -6.06 -0.02
CA TYR A 502 30.30 -5.32 -0.79
C TYR A 502 30.66 -5.33 -2.29
N TYR A 503 29.63 -5.30 -3.14
CA TYR A 503 29.75 -5.19 -4.60
C TYR A 503 28.58 -4.41 -5.20
N ASN A 504 28.89 -3.50 -6.12
CA ASN A 504 27.96 -2.59 -6.81
C ASN A 504 28.13 -2.61 -8.34
N GLU A 505 28.57 -3.74 -8.90
CA GLU A 505 28.58 -3.93 -10.35
C GLU A 505 27.72 -5.12 -10.82
N GLY A 506 26.73 -5.50 -10.01
CA GLY A 506 25.77 -6.57 -10.29
C GLY A 506 24.75 -6.26 -11.39
N PRO A 507 23.88 -7.23 -11.74
CA PRO A 507 22.96 -7.13 -12.86
C PRO A 507 21.79 -6.19 -12.59
N ILE A 508 21.35 -6.02 -11.34
CA ILE A 508 20.29 -5.07 -11.01
C ILE A 508 20.92 -3.67 -10.90
N LYS A 509 20.85 -2.89 -11.97
CA LYS A 509 21.45 -1.55 -12.05
C LYS A 509 20.69 -0.56 -11.18
N TYR A 510 19.37 -0.65 -11.15
CA TYR A 510 18.51 0.18 -10.31
C TYR A 510 17.17 -0.53 -10.07
N GLY A 511 16.54 -0.29 -8.93
CA GLY A 511 15.25 -0.89 -8.58
C GLY A 511 14.49 0.05 -7.65
N SER A 512 13.32 0.48 -8.10
CA SER A 512 12.49 1.48 -7.43
C SER A 512 11.03 1.09 -7.45
N LEU A 513 10.32 1.30 -6.34
CA LEU A 513 8.88 1.02 -6.26
C LEU A 513 8.05 1.85 -7.25
N PHE A 514 8.44 3.10 -7.54
CA PHE A 514 7.73 3.97 -8.49
C PHE A 514 8.28 3.91 -9.92
N GLN A 515 9.60 3.81 -10.08
CA GLN A 515 10.20 3.91 -11.41
C GLN A 515 10.22 2.56 -12.14
N GLY A 516 10.48 1.46 -11.42
CA GLY A 516 10.68 0.11 -11.96
C GLY A 516 12.11 -0.40 -11.73
N GLU A 517 12.49 -1.48 -12.39
CA GLU A 517 13.79 -2.14 -12.30
C GLU A 517 14.54 -2.10 -13.64
N VAL A 518 15.85 -1.84 -13.56
CA VAL A 518 16.79 -1.87 -14.68
C VAL A 518 17.74 -3.02 -14.47
N TYR A 519 17.70 -4.00 -15.37
CA TYR A 519 18.42 -5.26 -15.24
C TYR A 519 19.33 -5.51 -16.45
N ASP A 520 20.63 -5.68 -16.23
CA ASP A 520 21.60 -6.07 -17.25
C ASP A 520 22.03 -7.54 -17.06
N ALA A 521 21.39 -8.43 -17.80
CA ALA A 521 21.64 -9.86 -17.68
C ALA A 521 23.06 -10.28 -18.11
N ARG A 522 23.78 -9.42 -18.86
CA ARG A 522 25.17 -9.72 -19.27
C ARG A 522 26.12 -9.76 -18.07
N LYS A 523 25.72 -9.14 -16.95
CA LYS A 523 26.46 -9.08 -15.68
C LYS A 523 26.17 -10.26 -14.75
N GLU A 524 25.20 -11.12 -15.04
CA GLU A 524 24.90 -12.30 -14.22
C GLU A 524 26.12 -13.21 -14.04
N LYS A 525 26.88 -13.41 -15.12
CA LYS A 525 28.11 -14.21 -15.13
C LYS A 525 29.18 -13.69 -14.18
N ASP A 526 29.21 -12.37 -13.93
CA ASP A 526 30.25 -11.73 -13.11
C ASP A 526 30.03 -12.00 -11.62
N ILE A 527 28.82 -12.45 -11.25
CA ILE A 527 28.43 -12.81 -9.90
C ILE A 527 27.92 -14.25 -9.80
N GLU A 528 28.22 -15.11 -10.78
CA GLU A 528 27.73 -16.50 -10.77
C GLU A 528 28.23 -17.23 -9.51
N GLY A 529 27.29 -17.75 -8.72
CA GLY A 529 27.61 -18.42 -7.45
C GLY A 529 28.07 -17.51 -6.31
N TRP A 530 27.92 -16.17 -6.40
CA TRP A 530 28.35 -15.20 -5.38
C TRP A 530 27.87 -15.54 -3.96
N ASN A 531 26.71 -16.17 -3.84
CA ASN A 531 26.07 -16.60 -2.60
C ASN A 531 26.47 -18.02 -2.16
N THR A 532 27.59 -18.55 -2.66
CA THR A 532 28.19 -19.84 -2.27
C THR A 532 29.58 -19.63 -1.66
N ALA A 533 30.06 -20.59 -0.87
CA ALA A 533 31.33 -20.48 -0.15
C ALA A 533 32.57 -20.56 -1.05
N SER A 534 32.46 -21.18 -2.24
CA SER A 534 33.55 -21.37 -3.19
C SER A 534 33.81 -20.17 -4.11
N TYR A 535 32.97 -19.13 -4.03
CA TYR A 535 33.06 -17.96 -4.91
C TYR A 535 34.31 -17.11 -4.62
N ASP A 536 35.00 -16.70 -5.68
CA ASP A 536 36.11 -15.76 -5.62
C ASP A 536 35.61 -14.31 -5.53
N ALA A 537 35.65 -13.74 -4.34
CA ALA A 537 35.26 -12.36 -4.07
C ALA A 537 36.44 -11.36 -4.15
N SER A 538 37.52 -11.68 -4.86
CA SER A 538 38.68 -10.79 -5.01
C SER A 538 38.37 -9.41 -5.62
N LYS A 539 37.29 -9.31 -6.41
CA LYS A 539 36.80 -8.04 -6.98
C LYS A 539 35.87 -7.26 -6.05
N TRP A 540 35.48 -7.84 -4.92
CA TRP A 540 34.61 -7.20 -3.95
C TRP A 540 35.47 -6.42 -2.95
N HIS A 541 34.97 -5.30 -2.45
CA HIS A 541 35.67 -4.51 -1.44
C HIS A 541 35.00 -4.68 -0.06
N PRO A 542 35.65 -4.30 1.05
CA PRO A 542 35.03 -4.35 2.37
C PRO A 542 33.73 -3.55 2.43
N ALA A 543 32.74 -4.09 3.15
CA ALA A 543 31.55 -3.33 3.52
C ALA A 543 31.88 -2.26 4.57
N THR A 544 31.04 -1.25 4.70
CA THR A 544 31.23 -0.16 5.68
C THR A 544 30.08 -0.06 6.65
N VAL A 545 30.33 0.48 7.85
CA VAL A 545 29.29 0.74 8.83
C VAL A 545 28.52 2.00 8.43
N ILE A 546 27.19 1.89 8.34
CA ILE A 546 26.30 3.00 7.97
C ILE A 546 25.70 3.62 9.22
N GLN A 547 26.32 4.71 9.65
CA GLN A 547 25.83 5.55 10.74
C GLN A 547 24.58 6.33 10.30
N THR A 548 23.71 6.68 11.25
CA THR A 548 22.58 7.58 10.97
C THR A 548 23.05 9.02 10.71
N GLU A 549 24.06 9.48 11.46
CA GLU A 549 24.64 10.81 11.28
C GLU A 549 25.12 11.01 9.83
N GLY A 550 24.63 12.07 9.19
CA GLY A 550 24.96 12.41 7.82
C GLY A 550 24.34 11.53 6.73
N THR A 551 23.54 10.50 7.06
CA THR A 551 22.87 9.62 6.07
C THR A 551 21.35 9.61 6.17
N VAL A 552 20.80 10.00 7.33
CA VAL A 552 19.36 10.17 7.51
C VAL A 552 18.94 11.58 7.13
N SER A 553 17.70 11.72 6.67
CA SER A 553 17.11 13.02 6.36
C SER A 553 17.08 13.91 7.60
N THR A 554 17.57 15.14 7.48
CA THR A 554 17.47 16.17 8.54
C THR A 554 16.34 17.18 8.27
N GLU A 555 15.57 17.01 7.20
CA GLU A 555 14.42 17.86 6.89
C GLU A 555 13.18 17.44 7.70
N GLY A 556 12.62 18.40 8.43
CA GLY A 556 11.35 18.32 9.16
C GLY A 556 10.72 19.71 9.26
N THR A 557 9.45 19.78 9.68
CA THR A 557 8.78 21.05 10.01
C THR A 557 8.19 20.96 11.40
N ALA A 558 7.87 22.09 12.04
CA ALA A 558 7.23 22.10 13.37
C ALA A 558 5.89 21.32 13.41
N ASN A 559 5.29 21.03 12.26
CA ASN A 559 4.03 20.28 12.14
C ASN A 559 4.22 18.83 11.67
N TRP A 560 5.46 18.42 11.34
CA TRP A 560 5.79 17.05 10.95
C TRP A 560 6.61 16.38 12.05
N PRO A 561 6.44 15.07 12.31
CA PRO A 561 7.34 14.33 13.18
C PRO A 561 8.81 14.53 12.78
N ASP A 562 9.71 14.59 13.76
CA ASP A 562 11.14 14.51 13.47
C ASP A 562 11.47 13.11 12.96
N TYR A 563 11.75 13.02 11.66
CA TYR A 563 12.10 11.77 10.98
C TYR A 563 13.59 11.40 11.13
N SER A 564 14.40 12.31 11.69
CA SER A 564 15.85 12.15 11.86
C SER A 564 16.22 11.49 13.19
N ASP A 565 15.29 11.48 14.17
CA ASP A 565 15.53 10.90 15.49
C ASP A 565 15.31 9.38 15.50
N PHE A 566 16.41 8.64 15.58
CA PHE A 566 16.44 7.18 15.73
C PHE A 566 16.83 6.72 17.15
N VAL A 567 17.00 7.63 18.12
CA VAL A 567 17.51 7.31 19.46
C VAL A 567 16.56 6.35 20.19
N GLU A 568 15.26 6.64 20.17
CA GLU A 568 14.23 5.81 20.82
C GLU A 568 13.58 4.78 19.87
N SER A 569 14.16 4.56 18.70
CA SER A 569 13.60 3.60 17.75
C SER A 569 13.57 2.19 18.35
N LYS A 570 12.54 1.40 18.06
CA LYS A 570 12.37 0.02 18.54
C LYS A 570 12.57 -0.98 17.41
N MET A 571 13.14 -2.15 17.73
CA MET A 571 13.20 -3.28 16.79
C MET A 571 12.34 -4.43 17.28
N ILE A 572 11.31 -4.77 16.52
CA ILE A 572 10.35 -5.81 16.91
C ILE A 572 10.20 -6.85 15.81
N GLY A 573 9.88 -8.08 16.20
CA GLY A 573 9.60 -9.16 15.27
C GLY A 573 8.40 -8.83 14.38
N GLN A 574 8.45 -9.34 13.15
CA GLN A 574 7.40 -9.19 12.13
C GLN A 574 5.98 -9.37 12.69
N ILE A 575 5.15 -8.34 12.53
CA ILE A 575 3.72 -8.40 12.87
C ILE A 575 2.93 -8.74 11.61
N GLY A 576 2.31 -9.91 11.58
CA GLY A 576 1.33 -10.27 10.56
C GLY A 576 1.90 -10.71 9.21
N PRO A 577 1.02 -10.88 8.21
CA PRO A 577 1.41 -11.37 6.90
C PRO A 577 2.25 -10.36 6.13
N THR A 578 3.33 -10.86 5.51
CA THR A 578 4.19 -10.09 4.60
C THR A 578 3.62 -10.10 3.18
N VAL A 579 4.11 -9.20 2.32
CA VAL A 579 3.81 -9.24 0.86
C VAL A 579 4.32 -10.54 0.23
N LYS A 580 3.46 -11.26 -0.51
CA LYS A 580 3.80 -12.49 -1.23
C LYS A 580 3.11 -12.54 -2.60
N GLN A 581 3.60 -13.41 -3.48
CA GLN A 581 2.83 -13.83 -4.65
C GLN A 581 1.61 -14.63 -4.20
N VAL A 582 0.40 -14.19 -4.58
CA VAL A 582 -0.87 -14.80 -4.18
C VAL A 582 -1.66 -15.36 -5.36
N LYS A 583 -1.42 -14.85 -6.58
CA LYS A 583 -2.00 -15.33 -7.84
C LYS A 583 -0.99 -15.17 -8.98
N GLU A 584 -1.28 -15.82 -10.11
CA GLU A 584 -0.57 -15.65 -11.38
C GLU A 584 -1.63 -15.47 -12.48
N LEU A 585 -1.49 -14.41 -13.27
CA LEU A 585 -2.32 -14.15 -14.45
C LEU A 585 -1.48 -14.37 -15.71
N THR A 586 -2.10 -14.97 -16.73
CA THR A 586 -1.52 -15.08 -18.07
C THR A 586 -2.23 -14.06 -18.95
N ALA A 587 -1.50 -13.38 -19.83
CA ALA A 587 -2.10 -12.46 -20.78
C ALA A 587 -3.20 -13.18 -21.59
N VAL A 588 -4.31 -12.49 -21.83
CA VAL A 588 -5.46 -13.06 -22.56
C VAL A 588 -5.50 -12.60 -24.01
N GLU A 589 -4.84 -11.49 -24.31
CA GLU A 589 -4.80 -10.89 -25.65
C GLU A 589 -3.50 -10.11 -25.85
N VAL A 590 -3.07 -9.98 -27.10
CA VAL A 590 -1.98 -9.10 -27.52
C VAL A 590 -2.35 -8.38 -28.81
N MET A 591 -2.06 -7.09 -28.88
CA MET A 591 -2.21 -6.28 -30.08
C MET A 591 -0.87 -5.62 -30.43
N GLU A 592 -0.51 -5.62 -31.71
CA GLU A 592 0.54 -4.74 -32.23
C GLU A 592 -0.11 -3.40 -32.56
N VAL A 593 -0.02 -2.45 -31.62
CA VAL A 593 -0.72 -1.16 -31.72
C VAL A 593 0.03 -0.18 -32.62
N ARG A 594 1.34 -0.36 -32.76
CA ARG A 594 2.25 0.30 -33.70
C ARG A 594 3.36 -0.69 -34.07
N PRO A 595 4.07 -0.52 -35.20
CA PRO A 595 5.14 -1.44 -35.58
C PRO A 595 6.16 -1.65 -34.45
N GLY A 596 6.29 -2.89 -33.97
CA GLY A 596 7.19 -3.26 -32.86
C GLY A 596 6.73 -2.86 -31.44
N VAL A 597 5.48 -2.40 -31.29
CA VAL A 597 4.86 -2.05 -30.00
C VAL A 597 3.71 -3.01 -29.72
N PHE A 598 3.93 -3.93 -28.78
CA PHE A 598 2.97 -4.97 -28.43
C PHE A 598 2.33 -4.70 -27.07
N VAL A 599 1.01 -4.52 -27.03
CA VAL A 599 0.25 -4.30 -25.80
C VAL A 599 -0.50 -5.59 -25.45
N TYR A 600 -0.21 -6.13 -24.28
CA TYR A 600 -0.85 -7.30 -23.71
C TYR A 600 -1.94 -6.89 -22.73
N ASP A 601 -3.13 -7.48 -22.85
CA ASP A 601 -4.19 -7.38 -21.85
C ASP A 601 -4.09 -8.55 -20.87
N MET A 602 -3.97 -8.26 -19.58
CA MET A 602 -3.99 -9.27 -18.51
C MET A 602 -5.42 -9.72 -18.16
N GLY A 603 -6.45 -9.09 -18.74
CA GLY A 603 -7.88 -9.32 -18.51
C GLY A 603 -8.39 -8.77 -17.18
N GLN A 604 -7.50 -8.25 -16.33
CA GLN A 604 -7.76 -7.80 -14.98
C GLN A 604 -6.75 -6.73 -14.59
N ASN A 605 -7.22 -5.62 -14.01
CA ASN A 605 -6.34 -4.65 -13.35
C ASN A 605 -5.80 -5.29 -12.05
N MET A 606 -4.52 -5.65 -12.06
CA MET A 606 -3.82 -6.38 -11.01
C MET A 606 -2.69 -5.53 -10.42
N VAL A 607 -2.12 -5.99 -9.30
CA VAL A 607 -0.95 -5.35 -8.68
C VAL A 607 0.13 -6.38 -8.47
N GLY A 608 1.34 -6.07 -8.92
CA GLY A 608 2.49 -6.95 -8.75
C GLY A 608 3.55 -6.72 -9.81
N ILE A 609 4.15 -7.79 -10.32
CA ILE A 609 5.31 -7.74 -11.21
C ILE A 609 5.10 -8.57 -12.48
N PRO A 610 5.78 -8.23 -13.59
CA PRO A 610 5.80 -9.08 -14.77
C PRO A 610 6.58 -10.38 -14.51
N LYS A 611 6.23 -11.42 -15.27
CA LYS A 611 7.05 -12.60 -15.51
C LYS A 611 6.99 -12.91 -17.00
N VAL A 612 8.03 -12.51 -17.73
CA VAL A 612 8.09 -12.62 -19.19
C VAL A 612 9.21 -13.55 -19.61
N LEU A 613 8.87 -14.61 -20.34
CA LEU A 613 9.84 -15.53 -20.93
C LEU A 613 10.28 -15.00 -22.30
N LEU A 614 11.57 -14.75 -22.44
CA LEU A 614 12.23 -14.42 -23.70
C LEU A 614 12.97 -15.64 -24.22
N GLU A 615 12.85 -15.91 -25.52
CA GLU A 615 13.58 -17.00 -26.18
C GLU A 615 14.41 -16.48 -27.35
N ASN A 616 15.65 -16.93 -27.45
CA ASN A 616 16.57 -16.65 -28.55
C ASN A 616 16.80 -15.16 -28.84
N MET A 617 16.87 -14.32 -27.80
CA MET A 617 17.22 -12.90 -27.94
C MET A 617 18.72 -12.72 -28.09
N GLU A 618 19.15 -11.83 -28.99
CA GLU A 618 20.57 -11.46 -29.15
C GLU A 618 21.09 -10.71 -27.91
N ALA A 619 22.33 -10.99 -27.49
CA ALA A 619 22.93 -10.32 -26.35
C ALA A 619 23.02 -8.80 -26.56
N GLY A 620 22.67 -8.03 -25.54
CA GLY A 620 22.69 -6.57 -25.56
C GLY A 620 21.40 -5.93 -26.09
N LYS A 621 20.40 -6.71 -26.53
CA LYS A 621 19.09 -6.16 -26.90
C LYS A 621 18.37 -5.65 -25.64
N GLU A 622 17.91 -4.41 -25.70
CA GLU A 622 17.12 -3.76 -24.65
C GLU A 622 15.63 -4.05 -24.86
N ILE A 623 14.99 -4.66 -23.86
CA ILE A 623 13.56 -4.94 -23.81
C ILE A 623 12.95 -4.02 -22.77
N ILE A 624 11.96 -3.22 -23.16
CA ILE A 624 11.30 -2.26 -22.27
C ILE A 624 9.85 -2.69 -22.05
N LEU A 625 9.45 -2.76 -20.77
CA LEU A 625 8.07 -3.01 -20.38
C LEU A 625 7.50 -1.74 -19.75
N ARG A 626 6.29 -1.32 -20.17
CA ARG A 626 5.53 -0.23 -19.53
C ARG A 626 4.17 -0.73 -19.11
N PHE A 627 3.62 -0.14 -18.04
CA PHE A 627 2.38 -0.64 -17.43
C PHE A 627 1.33 0.44 -17.29
N SER A 628 0.08 0.12 -17.63
CA SER A 628 -1.07 1.00 -17.38
C SER A 628 -2.31 0.26 -16.91
N GLU A 629 -3.19 0.98 -16.22
CA GLU A 629 -4.50 0.46 -15.84
C GLU A 629 -5.49 0.44 -17.02
N VAL A 630 -5.33 1.38 -17.96
CA VAL A 630 -6.24 1.63 -19.09
C VAL A 630 -5.48 2.02 -20.37
N LEU A 631 -6.16 1.88 -21.51
CA LEU A 631 -5.71 2.31 -22.82
C LEU A 631 -6.47 3.56 -23.26
N TYR A 632 -5.89 4.35 -24.17
CA TYR A 632 -6.61 5.42 -24.82
C TYR A 632 -7.79 4.89 -25.65
N PRO A 633 -8.99 5.46 -25.51
CA PRO A 633 -10.16 5.00 -26.23
C PRO A 633 -10.19 5.52 -27.67
N LYS A 634 -11.02 4.88 -28.50
CA LYS A 634 -11.31 5.28 -29.88
C LYS A 634 -12.24 6.51 -29.92
N GLN A 635 -11.71 7.69 -29.60
CA GLN A 635 -12.43 8.96 -29.64
C GLN A 635 -11.59 10.04 -30.32
N PRO A 636 -12.21 11.08 -30.93
CA PRO A 636 -11.49 12.12 -31.67
C PRO A 636 -10.37 12.82 -30.88
N GLU A 637 -10.55 13.00 -29.57
CA GLU A 637 -9.54 13.62 -28.69
C GLU A 637 -8.25 12.78 -28.57
N TYR A 638 -8.35 11.46 -28.73
CA TYR A 638 -7.25 10.51 -28.53
C TYR A 638 -6.85 9.76 -29.80
N GLU A 639 -7.26 10.26 -30.98
CA GLU A 639 -7.02 9.60 -32.27
C GLU A 639 -5.54 9.22 -32.46
N ALA A 640 -4.62 10.13 -32.14
CA ALA A 640 -3.19 9.91 -32.27
C ALA A 640 -2.62 8.79 -31.37
N ASN A 641 -3.27 8.51 -30.24
CA ASN A 641 -2.79 7.57 -29.22
C ASN A 641 -3.74 6.39 -28.98
N THR A 642 -4.75 6.21 -29.82
CA THR A 642 -5.72 5.10 -29.71
C THR A 642 -5.03 3.75 -29.48
N ASP A 643 -5.57 2.96 -28.55
CA ASP A 643 -5.07 1.63 -28.14
C ASP A 643 -3.66 1.64 -27.46
N MET A 644 -2.97 2.79 -27.39
CA MET A 644 -1.75 2.94 -26.59
C MET A 644 -2.07 3.05 -25.08
N LEU A 645 -1.06 2.83 -24.25
CA LEU A 645 -1.16 3.02 -22.79
C LEU A 645 -1.48 4.49 -22.44
N MET A 646 -2.44 4.72 -21.53
CA MET A 646 -2.66 6.03 -20.89
C MET A 646 -1.88 6.08 -19.56
N LEU A 647 -0.94 7.01 -19.44
CA LEU A 647 0.03 7.09 -18.34
C LEU A 647 -0.03 8.41 -17.56
N GLU A 648 -0.93 9.32 -17.92
CA GLU A 648 -1.06 10.60 -17.25
C GLU A 648 -1.50 10.41 -15.78
N ASN A 649 -2.24 9.35 -15.48
CA ASN A 649 -2.71 9.06 -14.13
C ASN A 649 -1.70 8.39 -13.19
N ILE A 650 -0.57 7.89 -13.72
CA ILE A 650 0.56 7.43 -12.87
C ILE A 650 1.45 8.58 -12.40
N ARG A 651 1.24 9.78 -12.99
CA ARG A 651 1.91 11.03 -12.64
C ARG A 651 3.44 10.90 -12.67
N ALA A 652 4.16 11.22 -11.59
CA ALA A 652 5.63 11.13 -11.55
C ALA A 652 6.21 9.72 -11.38
N ALA A 653 5.37 8.68 -11.25
CA ALA A 653 5.84 7.31 -11.37
C ALA A 653 6.13 7.02 -12.85
N MET A 654 7.21 6.28 -13.13
CA MET A 654 7.53 5.88 -14.51
C MET A 654 6.90 4.54 -14.88
N ALA A 655 6.75 3.63 -13.90
CA ALA A 655 6.18 2.29 -14.10
C ALA A 655 6.78 1.58 -15.33
N GLN A 656 8.11 1.42 -15.34
CA GLN A 656 8.85 0.90 -16.49
C GLN A 656 9.98 -0.06 -16.08
N GLU A 657 10.01 -1.25 -16.69
CA GLU A 657 11.18 -2.14 -16.62
C GLU A 657 12.08 -1.97 -17.83
N ILE A 658 13.39 -2.10 -17.62
CA ILE A 658 14.37 -2.21 -18.70
C ILE A 658 15.17 -3.48 -18.46
N TYR A 659 15.19 -4.38 -19.45
CA TYR A 659 15.95 -5.62 -19.40
C TYR A 659 16.92 -5.71 -20.58
N ILE A 660 18.22 -5.79 -20.30
CA ILE A 660 19.28 -5.98 -21.29
C ILE A 660 19.63 -7.46 -21.33
N THR A 661 19.37 -8.07 -22.48
CA THR A 661 19.51 -9.52 -22.68
C THR A 661 20.97 -9.99 -22.75
N ASN A 662 21.24 -11.25 -22.39
CA ASN A 662 22.58 -11.83 -22.35
C ASN A 662 22.88 -12.83 -23.49
N GLY A 663 21.95 -13.07 -24.40
CA GLY A 663 22.13 -14.03 -25.50
C GLY A 663 21.77 -15.48 -25.17
N ALA A 664 21.36 -15.79 -23.94
CA ALA A 664 20.97 -17.15 -23.57
C ALA A 664 19.65 -17.55 -24.27
N ASN A 665 19.55 -18.85 -24.58
CA ASN A 665 18.39 -19.44 -25.28
C ASN A 665 17.05 -19.13 -24.60
N LYS A 666 17.03 -19.07 -23.26
CA LYS A 666 15.87 -18.71 -22.45
C LYS A 666 16.27 -17.75 -21.35
N GLN A 667 15.54 -16.65 -21.22
CA GLN A 667 15.74 -15.61 -20.21
C GLN A 667 14.39 -15.21 -19.64
N VAL A 668 14.33 -14.80 -18.36
CA VAL A 668 13.08 -14.43 -17.70
C VAL A 668 13.20 -13.04 -17.09
N ILE A 669 12.35 -12.12 -17.51
CA ILE A 669 12.17 -10.84 -16.84
C ILE A 669 11.24 -11.07 -15.66
N GLN A 670 11.74 -10.93 -14.43
CA GLN A 670 10.96 -11.06 -13.21
C GLN A 670 11.59 -10.22 -12.08
N PRO A 671 11.26 -8.93 -11.98
CA PRO A 671 11.92 -8.02 -11.06
C PRO A 671 11.67 -8.38 -9.60
N ARG A 672 12.51 -7.87 -8.70
CA ARG A 672 12.48 -8.21 -7.27
C ARG A 672 12.22 -7.00 -6.37
N PHE A 673 12.54 -5.79 -6.83
CA PHE A 673 12.58 -4.57 -6.02
C PHE A 673 11.61 -3.48 -6.51
N THR A 674 10.55 -3.87 -7.21
CA THR A 674 9.47 -2.98 -7.68
C THR A 674 8.12 -3.70 -7.74
N TYR A 675 7.04 -2.95 -7.93
CA TYR A 675 5.72 -3.45 -8.33
C TYR A 675 4.91 -2.33 -9.02
N HIS A 676 3.91 -2.74 -9.80
CA HIS A 676 3.03 -1.85 -10.56
C HIS A 676 1.56 -2.24 -10.38
N GLY A 677 0.66 -1.26 -10.49
CA GLY A 677 -0.77 -1.50 -10.68
C GLY A 677 -1.14 -1.38 -12.15
N PHE A 678 -1.61 -2.46 -12.79
CA PHE A 678 -1.83 -2.51 -14.23
C PHE A 678 -2.79 -3.60 -14.68
N ARG A 679 -3.47 -3.32 -15.79
CA ARG A 679 -4.14 -4.33 -16.62
C ARG A 679 -3.38 -4.58 -17.91
N TYR A 680 -2.73 -3.55 -18.45
CA TYR A 680 -2.07 -3.59 -19.73
C TYR A 680 -0.56 -3.52 -19.55
N MET A 681 0.15 -4.34 -20.32
CA MET A 681 1.60 -4.39 -20.36
C MET A 681 2.05 -4.16 -21.80
N GLU A 682 2.74 -3.06 -22.06
CA GLU A 682 3.43 -2.85 -23.32
C GLU A 682 4.81 -3.52 -23.28
N ILE A 683 5.20 -4.19 -24.36
CA ILE A 683 6.54 -4.75 -24.58
C ILE A 683 7.10 -4.17 -25.89
N THR A 684 8.26 -3.51 -25.80
CA THR A 684 9.04 -3.02 -26.94
C THR A 684 10.46 -3.59 -26.92
N GLY A 685 11.18 -3.52 -28.06
CA GLY A 685 12.48 -4.16 -28.23
C GLY A 685 12.42 -5.60 -28.76
N ILE A 686 11.25 -6.03 -29.23
CA ILE A 686 11.01 -7.35 -29.85
C ILE A 686 10.47 -7.16 -31.27
N ASP A 687 10.78 -8.11 -32.16
CA ASP A 687 10.43 -8.00 -33.59
C ASP A 687 9.05 -8.59 -33.91
N LYS A 688 8.49 -9.37 -32.96
CA LYS A 688 7.18 -10.00 -33.04
C LYS A 688 6.63 -10.22 -31.63
N ALA A 689 5.30 -10.27 -31.50
CA ALA A 689 4.64 -10.62 -30.26
C ALA A 689 5.16 -11.95 -29.70
N LEU A 690 5.45 -11.96 -28.40
CA LEU A 690 5.64 -13.19 -27.62
C LEU A 690 4.31 -13.96 -27.50
N PRO A 691 4.35 -15.29 -27.40
CA PRO A 691 3.16 -16.09 -27.07
C PRO A 691 2.54 -15.66 -25.75
N LEU A 692 1.21 -15.72 -25.64
CA LEU A 692 0.47 -15.28 -24.45
C LEU A 692 0.92 -16.00 -23.18
N GLU A 693 1.21 -17.31 -23.26
CA GLU A 693 1.71 -18.11 -22.14
C GLU A 693 3.09 -17.68 -21.63
N SER A 694 3.82 -16.92 -22.44
CA SER A 694 5.13 -16.35 -22.09
C SER A 694 5.01 -15.01 -21.37
N VAL A 695 3.84 -14.37 -21.33
CA VAL A 695 3.61 -13.08 -20.69
C VAL A 695 2.64 -13.25 -19.52
N LYS A 696 3.18 -13.10 -18.31
CA LYS A 696 2.43 -13.31 -17.08
C LYS A 696 2.57 -12.14 -16.12
N GLY A 697 1.59 -11.98 -15.25
CA GLY A 697 1.62 -11.08 -14.11
C GLY A 697 1.56 -11.86 -12.80
N LEU A 698 2.52 -11.64 -11.90
CA LEU A 698 2.52 -12.24 -10.57
C LEU A 698 1.86 -11.26 -9.60
N VAL A 699 0.68 -11.62 -9.08
CA VAL A 699 -0.09 -10.75 -8.19
C VAL A 699 0.54 -10.77 -6.80
N LEU A 700 0.92 -9.60 -6.28
CA LEU A 700 1.55 -9.45 -4.98
C LEU A 700 0.57 -8.85 -3.97
N SER A 701 0.48 -9.42 -2.76
CA SER A 701 -0.39 -8.90 -1.69
C SER A 701 0.03 -9.41 -0.31
N SER A 702 -0.27 -8.65 0.74
CA SER A 702 -0.28 -9.09 2.14
C SER A 702 -1.55 -9.89 2.47
N VAL A 703 -2.60 -9.80 1.64
CA VAL A 703 -3.79 -10.67 1.73
C VAL A 703 -3.51 -11.97 0.97
N HIS A 704 -3.14 -13.03 1.69
CA HIS A 704 -2.78 -14.31 1.05
C HIS A 704 -3.97 -15.11 0.52
N LYS A 705 -5.14 -14.90 1.13
CA LYS A 705 -6.41 -15.51 0.73
C LYS A 705 -7.57 -14.67 1.26
N LEU A 706 -8.72 -14.76 0.59
CA LEU A 706 -9.96 -14.22 1.11
C LEU A 706 -10.51 -15.14 2.22
N SER A 707 -11.16 -14.53 3.19
CA SER A 707 -11.91 -15.20 4.26
C SER A 707 -13.40 -15.23 3.94
N SER A 708 -13.81 -14.92 2.71
CA SER A 708 -15.22 -14.80 2.37
C SER A 708 -15.52 -15.04 0.89
N GLY A 709 -16.81 -15.16 0.58
CA GLY A 709 -17.33 -15.32 -0.78
C GLY A 709 -18.76 -14.81 -0.89
N TYR A 710 -19.11 -14.27 -2.05
CA TYR A 710 -20.44 -13.73 -2.35
C TYR A 710 -20.78 -14.00 -3.82
N GLU A 711 -21.99 -14.48 -4.08
CA GLU A 711 -22.50 -14.77 -5.42
C GLU A 711 -24.02 -14.56 -5.45
N THR A 712 -24.52 -14.00 -6.55
CA THR A 712 -25.94 -13.67 -6.76
C THR A 712 -26.41 -14.09 -8.15
N SER A 713 -27.71 -14.00 -8.41
CA SER A 713 -28.23 -14.15 -9.77
C SER A 713 -27.93 -12.96 -10.69
N ASN A 714 -27.51 -11.80 -10.16
CA ASN A 714 -27.20 -10.62 -10.97
C ASN A 714 -25.70 -10.60 -11.35
N PRO A 715 -25.36 -10.81 -12.64
CA PRO A 715 -23.97 -10.90 -13.06
C PRO A 715 -23.18 -9.60 -12.89
N LEU A 716 -23.83 -8.43 -12.96
CA LEU A 716 -23.16 -7.14 -12.75
C LEU A 716 -22.79 -6.94 -11.28
N VAL A 717 -23.66 -7.33 -10.34
CA VAL A 717 -23.36 -7.32 -8.91
C VAL A 717 -22.23 -8.31 -8.59
N ASN A 718 -22.20 -9.47 -9.24
CA ASN A 718 -21.10 -10.43 -9.09
C ASN A 718 -19.77 -9.86 -9.61
N GLN A 719 -19.79 -9.15 -10.74
CA GLN A 719 -18.60 -8.48 -11.25
C GLN A 719 -18.16 -7.35 -10.31
N PHE A 720 -19.09 -6.55 -9.78
CA PHE A 720 -18.80 -5.53 -8.78
C PHE A 720 -18.16 -6.13 -7.52
N TRP A 721 -18.67 -7.25 -7.01
CA TRP A 721 -18.02 -7.98 -5.91
C TRP A 721 -16.58 -8.39 -6.25
N LYS A 722 -16.34 -8.94 -7.44
CA LYS A 722 -14.98 -9.25 -7.89
C LYS A 722 -14.09 -8.01 -7.92
N ASN A 723 -14.61 -6.88 -8.40
CA ASN A 723 -13.88 -5.61 -8.42
C ASN A 723 -13.44 -5.19 -7.00
N ILE A 724 -14.31 -5.32 -5.99
CA ILE A 724 -13.96 -5.09 -4.57
C ILE A 724 -12.82 -6.02 -4.14
N THR A 725 -12.92 -7.32 -4.46
CA THR A 725 -11.88 -8.29 -4.06
C THR A 725 -10.52 -8.00 -4.70
N TRP A 726 -10.51 -7.61 -5.98
CA TRP A 726 -9.27 -7.26 -6.70
C TRP A 726 -8.65 -5.97 -6.19
N SER A 727 -9.46 -4.96 -5.87
CA SER A 727 -8.96 -3.75 -5.21
C SER A 727 -8.42 -4.01 -3.81
N THR A 728 -8.96 -5.00 -3.10
CA THR A 728 -8.40 -5.44 -1.81
C THR A 728 -7.05 -6.12 -1.97
N TYR A 729 -6.91 -7.06 -2.92
CA TYR A 729 -5.61 -7.65 -3.22
C TYR A 729 -4.58 -6.59 -3.63
N GLY A 730 -5.01 -5.64 -4.47
CA GLY A 730 -4.14 -4.64 -5.05
C GLY A 730 -3.61 -3.59 -4.08
N ASN A 731 -4.41 -3.21 -3.09
CA ASN A 731 -4.07 -2.11 -2.18
C ASN A 731 -3.61 -2.56 -0.79
N PHE A 732 -3.47 -3.86 -0.56
CA PHE A 732 -2.96 -4.37 0.71
C PHE A 732 -1.53 -4.89 0.48
N VAL A 733 -0.62 -3.98 0.15
CA VAL A 733 0.79 -4.25 -0.11
C VAL A 733 1.60 -3.58 0.99
N SER A 734 1.99 -4.35 2.02
CA SER A 734 2.60 -3.85 3.28
C SER A 734 1.65 -3.00 4.14
N ILE A 735 1.00 -1.99 3.56
CA ILE A 735 0.04 -1.09 4.22
C ILE A 735 -1.26 -1.02 3.41
N PRO A 736 -2.40 -0.56 3.98
CA PRO A 736 -3.63 -0.35 3.22
C PRO A 736 -3.52 0.92 2.38
N THR A 737 -2.99 0.81 1.16
CA THR A 737 -2.74 1.94 0.27
C THR A 737 -4.02 2.51 -0.33
N ASP A 738 -4.07 3.81 -0.62
CA ASP A 738 -5.11 4.39 -1.47
C ASP A 738 -5.14 3.71 -2.84
N CYS A 739 -4.03 3.75 -3.56
CA CYS A 739 -3.92 3.23 -4.91
C CYS A 739 -2.54 2.56 -5.12
N PRO A 740 -2.39 1.64 -6.09
CA PRO A 740 -1.16 0.85 -6.21
C PRO A 740 -0.24 1.24 -7.38
N GLN A 741 -0.62 2.19 -8.23
CA GLN A 741 0.00 2.47 -9.53
C GLN A 741 0.81 3.78 -9.57
N ARG A 742 0.24 4.90 -9.09
CA ARG A 742 0.87 6.23 -9.21
C ARG A 742 1.94 6.47 -8.14
N ASN A 743 2.59 7.62 -8.18
CA ASN A 743 3.52 8.13 -7.16
C ASN A 743 2.83 8.50 -5.83
N GLU A 744 2.08 7.59 -5.24
CA GLU A 744 1.38 7.80 -3.96
C GLU A 744 1.50 6.56 -3.10
N ARG A 745 0.59 5.58 -3.25
CA ARG A 745 0.66 4.28 -2.58
C ARG A 745 0.81 4.44 -1.06
N LEU A 746 0.02 5.35 -0.53
CA LEU A 746 0.08 5.83 0.84
C LEU A 746 -1.06 5.23 1.67
N GLY A 747 -0.79 4.94 2.94
CA GLY A 747 -1.80 4.42 3.86
C GLY A 747 -2.78 5.49 4.34
N TRP A 748 -3.61 6.01 3.43
CA TRP A 748 -4.59 7.05 3.73
C TRP A 748 -5.66 6.58 4.72
N SER A 749 -5.74 7.30 5.83
CA SER A 749 -6.51 6.90 7.02
C SER A 749 -8.03 6.89 6.75
N GLY A 750 -8.56 7.89 6.03
CA GLY A 750 -9.99 7.99 5.70
C GLY A 750 -10.47 6.84 4.82
N ASP A 751 -9.65 6.43 3.85
CA ASP A 751 -9.92 5.32 2.94
C ASP A 751 -10.07 4.01 3.72
N ILE A 752 -9.09 3.66 4.55
CA ILE A 752 -9.19 2.44 5.35
C ILE A 752 -10.25 2.56 6.45
N SER A 753 -10.52 3.76 6.98
CA SER A 753 -11.63 4.00 7.92
C SER A 753 -12.96 3.52 7.34
N VAL A 754 -13.33 4.02 6.16
CA VAL A 754 -14.60 3.65 5.50
C VAL A 754 -14.62 2.21 5.00
N PHE A 755 -13.47 1.68 4.58
CA PHE A 755 -13.38 0.35 4.01
C PHE A 755 -13.18 -0.76 5.05
N SER A 756 -12.70 -0.45 6.26
CA SER A 756 -12.32 -1.43 7.29
C SER A 756 -13.43 -2.44 7.61
N ARG A 757 -14.69 -1.99 7.68
CA ARG A 757 -15.86 -2.87 7.89
C ARG A 757 -16.04 -3.90 6.78
N THR A 758 -15.76 -3.52 5.54
CA THR A 758 -15.78 -4.44 4.38
C THR A 758 -14.54 -5.32 4.37
N ALA A 759 -13.36 -4.72 4.55
CA ALA A 759 -12.07 -5.42 4.54
C ALA A 759 -12.01 -6.57 5.54
N THR A 760 -12.55 -6.36 6.74
CA THR A 760 -12.57 -7.35 7.83
C THR A 760 -13.48 -8.55 7.57
N TYR A 761 -14.49 -8.42 6.69
CA TYR A 761 -15.20 -9.59 6.14
C TYR A 761 -14.41 -10.24 5.00
N LEU A 762 -13.75 -9.45 4.15
CA LEU A 762 -13.04 -9.96 2.97
C LEU A 762 -11.85 -10.86 3.30
N ALA A 763 -11.06 -10.52 4.31
CA ALA A 763 -9.79 -11.20 4.60
C ALA A 763 -9.49 -11.29 6.10
N ASP A 764 -8.61 -12.23 6.47
CA ASP A 764 -8.06 -12.39 7.85
C ASP A 764 -7.01 -11.29 8.10
N LEU A 765 -7.44 -10.19 8.71
CA LEU A 765 -6.68 -8.94 8.85
C LEU A 765 -6.29 -8.48 10.28
N PRO A 766 -6.41 -9.29 11.37
CA PRO A 766 -6.21 -8.77 12.72
C PRO A 766 -4.80 -8.18 12.90
N LEU A 767 -3.77 -8.87 12.40
CA LEU A 767 -2.39 -8.40 12.51
C LEU A 767 -2.00 -7.32 11.49
N PHE A 768 -2.61 -7.35 10.30
CA PHE A 768 -2.38 -6.30 9.28
C PHE A 768 -2.90 -4.95 9.79
N LEU A 769 -4.13 -4.92 10.31
CA LEU A 769 -4.69 -3.72 10.93
C LEU A 769 -3.95 -3.36 12.22
N ARG A 770 -3.51 -4.33 13.04
CA ARG A 770 -2.69 -4.03 14.24
C ARG A 770 -1.39 -3.29 13.89
N ARG A 771 -0.73 -3.67 12.79
CA ARG A 771 0.46 -2.97 12.27
C ARG A 771 0.11 -1.57 11.78
N HIS A 772 -1.01 -1.39 11.09
CA HIS A 772 -1.46 -0.05 10.69
C HIS A 772 -1.79 0.84 11.91
N MET A 773 -2.49 0.31 12.93
CA MET A 773 -2.77 1.05 14.17
C MET A 773 -1.50 1.37 14.97
N MET A 774 -0.45 0.55 14.87
CA MET A 774 0.87 0.87 15.40
C MET A 774 1.46 2.08 14.69
N ALA A 775 1.43 2.11 13.35
CA ALA A 775 1.89 3.27 12.59
C ALA A 775 1.10 4.56 12.92
N MET A 776 -0.22 4.46 13.13
CA MET A 776 -1.03 5.59 13.60
C MET A 776 -0.57 6.14 14.96
N ARG A 777 -0.11 5.27 15.88
CA ARG A 777 0.48 5.70 17.17
C ARG A 777 1.86 6.30 17.00
N ASP A 778 2.71 5.68 16.19
CA ASP A 778 4.09 6.11 15.98
C ASP A 778 4.17 7.54 15.41
N LEU A 779 3.14 7.95 14.68
CA LEU A 779 3.00 9.28 14.07
C LEU A 779 2.08 10.24 14.82
N GLN A 780 1.37 9.81 15.88
CA GLN A 780 0.45 10.69 16.58
C GLN A 780 1.20 11.91 17.12
N ARG A 781 0.73 13.11 16.76
CA ARG A 781 1.33 14.36 17.17
C ARG A 781 1.18 14.58 18.67
N GLU A 782 2.05 15.42 19.24
CA GLU A 782 2.01 15.74 20.69
C GLU A 782 0.67 16.32 21.15
N ASP A 783 -0.02 17.07 20.27
CA ASP A 783 -1.34 17.63 20.54
C ASP A 783 -2.49 16.61 20.44
N GLY A 784 -2.20 15.35 20.12
CA GLY A 784 -3.16 14.25 20.03
C GLY A 784 -3.71 14.01 18.62
N HIS A 785 -3.39 14.84 17.62
CA HIS A 785 -3.85 14.65 16.25
C HIS A 785 -3.28 13.36 15.64
N PHE A 786 -4.16 12.47 15.17
CA PHE A 786 -3.77 11.29 14.39
C PHE A 786 -3.38 11.68 12.96
N PRO A 787 -2.42 10.96 12.33
CA PRO A 787 -1.96 11.31 11.01
C PRO A 787 -3.03 11.04 9.93
N ASN A 788 -2.97 11.80 8.85
CA ASN A 788 -3.86 11.60 7.70
C ASN A 788 -3.46 10.39 6.84
N VAL A 789 -2.17 10.05 6.89
CA VAL A 789 -1.55 8.91 6.21
C VAL A 789 -0.60 8.26 7.20
N ALA A 790 -0.64 6.92 7.29
CA ALA A 790 0.32 6.15 8.08
C ALA A 790 0.95 5.04 7.23
N PRO A 791 2.30 4.87 7.23
CA PRO A 791 3.26 5.32 8.23
C PRO A 791 4.01 6.61 7.88
N LEU A 792 3.49 7.46 6.98
CA LEU A 792 4.13 8.71 6.58
C LEU A 792 3.13 9.87 6.69
N ASP A 793 3.25 10.75 7.69
CA ASP A 793 2.30 11.86 7.87
C ASP A 793 2.58 13.04 6.93
N VAL A 794 2.32 12.81 5.63
CA VAL A 794 2.45 13.79 4.54
C VAL A 794 1.11 14.16 3.91
N GLY A 795 0.02 13.59 4.41
CA GLY A 795 -1.33 13.72 3.88
C GLY A 795 -2.13 14.89 4.48
N PHE A 796 -3.38 14.96 4.06
CA PHE A 796 -4.39 15.95 4.49
C PHE A 796 -5.74 15.24 4.70
N GLY A 797 -6.82 15.93 5.05
CA GLY A 797 -8.13 15.28 5.30
C GLY A 797 -8.70 15.56 6.67
N GLU A 798 -7.82 15.82 7.65
CA GLU A 798 -8.13 16.35 8.98
C GLU A 798 -9.08 15.39 9.75
N THR A 799 -10.16 15.89 10.37
CA THR A 799 -10.98 15.12 11.33
C THR A 799 -11.47 13.78 10.76
N LEU A 800 -12.02 13.76 9.55
CA LEU A 800 -12.60 12.54 8.97
C LEU A 800 -11.55 11.46 8.66
N TRP A 801 -10.29 11.85 8.44
CA TRP A 801 -9.16 10.93 8.27
C TRP A 801 -8.58 10.53 9.62
N GLY A 802 -8.42 11.48 10.56
CA GLY A 802 -7.91 11.22 11.90
C GLY A 802 -8.77 10.26 12.72
N SER A 803 -10.10 10.28 12.54
CA SER A 803 -11.04 9.34 13.17
C SER A 803 -10.73 7.87 12.88
N ALA A 804 -9.96 7.55 11.83
CA ALA A 804 -9.47 6.20 11.56
C ALA A 804 -8.71 5.58 12.74
N GLY A 805 -8.04 6.43 13.56
CA GLY A 805 -7.39 6.02 14.79
C GLY A 805 -8.36 5.36 15.80
N ILE A 806 -9.64 5.69 15.72
CA ILE A 806 -10.69 5.13 16.59
C ILE A 806 -11.48 4.06 15.83
N THR A 807 -12.00 4.39 14.65
CA THR A 807 -12.94 3.52 13.90
C THR A 807 -12.31 2.19 13.49
N VAL A 808 -11.06 2.18 13.00
CA VAL A 808 -10.40 0.96 12.52
C VAL A 808 -10.10 0.00 13.69
N ALA A 809 -9.69 0.54 14.84
CA ALA A 809 -9.48 -0.27 16.05
C ALA A 809 -10.79 -0.93 16.52
N TRP A 810 -11.89 -0.18 16.50
CA TRP A 810 -13.21 -0.68 16.86
C TRP A 810 -13.71 -1.76 15.90
N GLU A 811 -13.59 -1.53 14.58
CA GLU A 811 -13.99 -2.49 13.55
C GLU A 811 -13.20 -3.80 13.64
N SER A 812 -11.89 -3.71 13.92
CA SER A 812 -11.04 -4.89 14.18
C SER A 812 -11.47 -5.64 15.44
N TYR A 813 -11.73 -4.93 16.55
CA TYR A 813 -12.24 -5.54 17.79
C TYR A 813 -13.57 -6.28 17.57
N GLN A 814 -14.53 -5.64 16.91
CA GLN A 814 -15.83 -6.23 16.60
C GLN A 814 -15.70 -7.51 15.76
N GLN A 815 -14.79 -7.52 14.79
CA GLN A 815 -14.57 -8.69 13.92
C GLN A 815 -13.85 -9.85 14.62
N TYR A 816 -12.86 -9.56 15.49
CA TYR A 816 -11.90 -10.57 15.97
C TYR A 816 -11.87 -10.77 17.49
N ALA A 817 -12.62 -9.98 18.26
CA ALA A 817 -12.56 -9.91 19.72
C ALA A 817 -11.16 -9.61 20.28
N ASP A 818 -10.38 -8.76 19.59
CA ASP A 818 -9.03 -8.37 20.01
C ASP A 818 -9.06 -7.23 21.04
N VAL A 819 -9.29 -7.57 22.31
CA VAL A 819 -9.27 -6.60 23.41
C VAL A 819 -7.87 -5.99 23.61
N ASP A 820 -6.81 -6.73 23.24
CA ASP A 820 -5.43 -6.25 23.40
C ASP A 820 -5.14 -5.08 22.46
N LEU A 821 -5.67 -5.09 21.23
CA LEU A 821 -5.55 -3.95 20.32
C LEU A 821 -6.16 -2.69 20.93
N LEU A 822 -7.38 -2.78 21.49
CA LEU A 822 -8.01 -1.64 22.15
C LEU A 822 -7.18 -1.15 23.33
N ARG A 823 -6.66 -2.07 24.15
CA ARG A 823 -5.84 -1.71 25.32
C ARG A 823 -4.55 -1.01 24.94
N ASP A 824 -3.84 -1.52 23.94
CA ASP A 824 -2.58 -0.95 23.47
C ASP A 824 -2.77 0.41 22.78
N HIS A 825 -3.98 0.70 22.31
CA HIS A 825 -4.29 1.92 21.56
C HIS A 825 -5.07 2.98 22.34
N TYR A 826 -5.64 2.62 23.49
CA TYR A 826 -6.58 3.47 24.24
C TYR A 826 -6.07 4.88 24.55
N ASP A 827 -4.83 4.99 25.02
CA ASP A 827 -4.27 6.29 25.41
C ASP A 827 -4.12 7.22 24.20
N ALA A 828 -3.80 6.68 23.02
CA ALA A 828 -3.75 7.44 21.78
C ALA A 828 -5.15 7.90 21.35
N MET A 829 -6.15 7.00 21.42
CA MET A 829 -7.53 7.35 21.09
C MET A 829 -8.08 8.45 22.02
N LYS A 830 -7.79 8.36 23.33
CA LYS A 830 -8.18 9.38 24.31
C LYS A 830 -7.55 10.74 24.01
N LYS A 831 -6.25 10.78 23.70
CA LYS A 831 -5.56 12.02 23.29
C LYS A 831 -6.19 12.65 22.04
N TYR A 832 -6.70 11.84 21.11
CA TYR A 832 -7.39 12.37 19.94
C TYR A 832 -8.76 12.98 20.29
N ILE A 833 -9.50 12.41 21.24
CA ILE A 833 -10.71 13.05 21.78
C ILE A 833 -10.37 14.38 22.47
N ASP A 834 -9.27 14.42 23.24
CA ASP A 834 -8.80 15.66 23.87
C ASP A 834 -8.43 16.71 22.80
N TYR A 835 -7.75 16.29 21.72
CA TYR A 835 -7.48 17.12 20.55
C TYR A 835 -8.77 17.70 19.98
N LEU A 836 -9.73 16.87 19.57
CA LEU A 836 -10.99 17.33 18.97
C LEU A 836 -11.78 18.25 19.91
N THR A 837 -11.79 17.96 21.21
CA THR A 837 -12.43 18.81 22.22
C THR A 837 -11.76 20.18 22.28
N SER A 838 -10.43 20.25 22.18
CA SER A 838 -9.68 21.52 22.12
C SER A 838 -9.98 22.35 20.87
N ARG A 839 -10.50 21.72 19.81
CA ARG A 839 -10.87 22.35 18.54
C ARG A 839 -12.28 22.94 18.55
N ILE A 840 -13.06 22.74 19.61
CA ILE A 840 -14.40 23.32 19.73
C ILE A 840 -14.29 24.83 20.02
N ASN A 841 -14.87 25.64 19.15
CA ASN A 841 -14.93 27.09 19.35
C ASN A 841 -15.80 27.41 20.57
N GLN A 842 -15.21 28.01 21.61
CA GLN A 842 -15.92 28.29 22.86
C GLN A 842 -17.10 29.27 22.74
N LYS A 843 -17.17 30.08 21.67
CA LYS A 843 -18.28 31.04 21.47
C LYS A 843 -19.44 30.42 20.71
N THR A 844 -19.16 29.65 19.67
CA THR A 844 -20.19 29.09 18.78
C THR A 844 -20.55 27.65 19.12
N GLY A 845 -19.69 26.94 19.84
CA GLY A 845 -19.79 25.50 20.08
C GLY A 845 -19.43 24.64 18.87
N ILE A 846 -19.05 25.23 17.74
CA ILE A 846 -18.74 24.51 16.49
C ILE A 846 -17.34 23.90 16.59
N LEU A 847 -17.21 22.64 16.17
CA LEU A 847 -15.90 21.99 15.96
C LEU A 847 -15.17 22.65 14.78
N CYS A 848 -13.97 23.20 15.01
CA CYS A 848 -13.21 23.95 14.01
C CYS A 848 -11.81 23.37 13.76
N GLU A 849 -11.52 23.07 12.51
CA GLU A 849 -10.15 22.82 12.03
C GLU A 849 -9.40 24.15 11.86
N ASP A 850 -8.06 24.13 11.72
CA ASP A 850 -7.26 25.37 11.70
C ASP A 850 -7.67 26.20 10.48
N GLU A 851 -8.18 27.43 10.72
CA GLU A 851 -8.77 28.28 9.68
C GLU A 851 -7.79 28.60 8.54
N ARG A 852 -6.48 28.46 8.79
CA ARG A 852 -5.42 28.62 7.78
C ARG A 852 -5.49 27.60 6.63
N ASN A 853 -6.26 26.52 6.78
CA ASN A 853 -6.15 25.32 5.94
C ASN A 853 -7.48 24.84 5.32
N LYS A 854 -8.47 25.71 5.07
CA LYS A 854 -9.78 25.31 4.46
C LYS A 854 -9.69 24.47 3.17
N TRP A 855 -8.56 24.55 2.45
CA TRP A 855 -8.27 23.74 1.26
C TRP A 855 -7.87 22.28 1.54
N TYR A 856 -7.45 21.93 2.76
CA TYR A 856 -6.92 20.60 3.12
C TYR A 856 -7.95 19.66 3.75
N ALA A 857 -9.07 20.18 4.23
CA ALA A 857 -10.14 19.35 4.78
C ALA A 857 -10.95 18.74 3.63
N LEU A 858 -10.92 17.42 3.46
CA LEU A 858 -11.50 16.77 2.28
C LEU A 858 -13.02 16.61 2.35
N GLY A 859 -13.62 16.61 3.54
CA GLY A 859 -15.06 16.43 3.70
C GLY A 859 -15.55 15.07 3.18
N ASP A 860 -16.74 15.04 2.56
CA ASP A 860 -17.23 13.84 1.86
C ASP A 860 -16.54 13.74 0.49
N TRP A 861 -15.26 13.38 0.50
CA TRP A 861 -14.37 13.44 -0.67
C TRP A 861 -14.95 12.77 -1.91
N LEU A 862 -14.81 13.45 -3.06
CA LEU A 862 -15.39 13.04 -4.35
C LEU A 862 -16.93 12.93 -4.36
N SER A 863 -17.61 13.59 -3.40
CA SER A 863 -19.04 13.87 -3.49
C SER A 863 -19.34 14.69 -4.74
N LEU A 864 -20.46 14.37 -5.38
CA LEU A 864 -20.97 15.10 -6.55
C LEU A 864 -21.79 16.33 -6.15
N GLU A 865 -21.93 16.60 -4.85
CA GLU A 865 -22.68 17.71 -4.27
C GLU A 865 -21.93 18.43 -3.13
N ASP A 866 -20.59 18.42 -3.16
CA ASP A 866 -19.72 19.04 -2.15
C ASP A 866 -19.99 20.54 -1.95
N SER A 867 -20.31 21.30 -3.00
CA SER A 867 -20.61 22.73 -2.93
C SER A 867 -21.84 23.07 -2.07
N ARG A 868 -22.73 22.08 -1.87
CA ARG A 868 -23.92 22.19 -1.02
C ARG A 868 -23.68 21.62 0.38
N ASN A 869 -22.71 20.73 0.57
CA ASN A 869 -22.34 20.18 1.87
C ASN A 869 -21.82 21.26 2.82
N ASP A 870 -21.88 20.95 4.12
CA ASP A 870 -21.19 21.72 5.16
C ASP A 870 -20.25 20.79 5.92
N LYS A 871 -18.95 21.09 5.87
CA LYS A 871 -17.92 20.22 6.48
C LYS A 871 -18.07 20.14 8.00
N THR A 872 -18.56 21.20 8.66
CA THR A 872 -18.73 21.21 10.12
C THR A 872 -19.80 20.22 10.57
N LEU A 873 -20.84 20.01 9.76
CA LEU A 873 -21.85 18.97 10.00
C LEU A 873 -21.22 17.57 9.94
N LEU A 874 -20.39 17.32 8.93
CA LEU A 874 -19.72 16.02 8.76
C LEU A 874 -18.72 15.75 9.90
N TRP A 875 -17.90 16.74 10.26
CA TRP A 875 -16.96 16.64 11.38
C TRP A 875 -17.67 16.40 12.71
N GLU A 876 -18.73 17.14 13.01
CA GLU A 876 -19.50 16.96 14.22
C GLU A 876 -20.15 15.57 14.28
N SER A 877 -20.66 15.07 13.15
CA SER A 877 -21.23 13.72 13.07
C SER A 877 -20.20 12.65 13.41
N TYR A 878 -18.98 12.75 12.86
CA TYR A 878 -17.90 11.81 13.15
C TYR A 878 -17.36 11.95 14.56
N PHE A 879 -17.26 13.17 15.10
CA PHE A 879 -16.84 13.36 16.48
C PHE A 879 -17.82 12.71 17.47
N ILE A 880 -19.13 12.82 17.23
CA ILE A 880 -20.15 12.13 18.04
C ILE A 880 -20.02 10.61 17.92
N TYR A 881 -19.71 10.10 16.72
CA TYR A 881 -19.47 8.67 16.50
C TYR A 881 -18.20 8.17 17.22
N ASP A 882 -17.13 8.95 17.18
CA ASP A 882 -15.88 8.66 17.90
C ASP A 882 -16.13 8.62 19.42
N LEU A 883 -16.93 9.55 19.96
CA LEU A 883 -17.33 9.55 21.37
C LEU A 883 -18.17 8.32 21.73
N GLU A 884 -19.09 7.89 20.86
CA GLU A 884 -19.88 6.67 21.06
C GLU A 884 -18.96 5.44 21.14
N ILE A 885 -18.02 5.30 20.19
CA ILE A 885 -17.03 4.22 20.20
C ILE A 885 -16.18 4.29 21.46
N MET A 886 -15.68 5.47 21.83
CA MET A 886 -14.81 5.64 22.99
C MET A 886 -15.51 5.28 24.30
N THR A 887 -16.80 5.62 24.45
CA THR A 887 -17.63 5.16 25.57
C THR A 887 -17.69 3.62 25.63
N LYS A 888 -17.91 2.96 24.48
CA LYS A 888 -17.94 1.49 24.40
C LYS A 888 -16.59 0.87 24.71
N VAL A 889 -15.51 1.42 24.17
CA VAL A 889 -14.13 0.97 24.43
C VAL A 889 -13.77 1.14 25.92
N ALA A 890 -14.09 2.29 26.52
CA ALA A 890 -13.90 2.53 27.94
C ALA A 890 -14.65 1.49 28.79
N SER A 891 -15.88 1.14 28.39
CA SER A 891 -16.66 0.06 29.03
C SER A 891 -15.97 -1.31 28.89
N VAL A 892 -15.51 -1.68 27.69
CA VAL A 892 -14.78 -2.95 27.45
C VAL A 892 -13.50 -3.05 28.28
N LEU A 893 -12.80 -1.94 28.47
CA LEU A 893 -11.54 -1.88 29.23
C LEU A 893 -11.72 -1.59 30.73
N GLY A 894 -12.95 -1.41 31.21
CA GLY A 894 -13.25 -1.13 32.62
C GLY A 894 -12.82 0.26 33.10
N LYS A 895 -12.79 1.26 32.20
CA LYS A 895 -12.43 2.66 32.47
C LYS A 895 -13.68 3.48 32.83
N ILE A 896 -14.21 3.27 34.04
CA ILE A 896 -15.55 3.75 34.45
C ILE A 896 -15.64 5.29 34.49
N GLU A 897 -14.59 5.97 34.97
CA GLU A 897 -14.57 7.44 35.03
C GLU A 897 -14.54 8.06 33.63
N ASP A 898 -13.67 7.55 32.76
CA ASP A 898 -13.57 7.99 31.37
C ASP A 898 -14.88 7.75 30.63
N LYS A 899 -15.50 6.57 30.82
CA LYS A 899 -16.81 6.25 30.24
C LYS A 899 -17.85 7.31 30.58
N THR A 900 -17.99 7.67 31.86
CA THR A 900 -18.96 8.70 32.30
C THR A 900 -18.69 10.05 31.63
N GLN A 901 -17.43 10.50 31.58
CA GLN A 901 -17.06 11.77 30.96
C GLN A 901 -17.34 11.79 29.45
N LEU A 902 -17.03 10.69 28.77
CA LEU A 902 -17.29 10.51 27.34
C LEU A 902 -18.79 10.45 27.04
N GLU A 903 -19.58 9.80 27.90
CA GLU A 903 -21.06 9.77 27.80
C GLU A 903 -21.68 11.16 27.97
N ASP A 904 -21.21 11.95 28.94
CA ASP A 904 -21.67 13.32 29.15
C ASP A 904 -21.38 14.20 27.92
N LEU A 905 -20.15 14.12 27.40
CA LEU A 905 -19.75 14.85 26.20
C LEU A 905 -20.55 14.38 24.97
N TYR A 906 -20.70 13.06 24.76
CA TYR A 906 -21.53 12.49 23.69
C TYR A 906 -22.95 13.07 23.70
N ASN A 907 -23.61 13.11 24.87
CA ASN A 907 -24.95 13.65 25.01
C ASN A 907 -25.02 15.16 24.74
N GLU A 908 -24.02 15.92 25.22
CA GLU A 908 -23.90 17.34 24.94
C GLU A 908 -23.78 17.61 23.43
N ARG A 909 -22.87 16.90 22.76
CA ARG A 909 -22.59 17.05 21.33
C ARG A 909 -23.78 16.62 20.46
N LYS A 910 -24.45 15.50 20.80
CA LYS A 910 -25.70 15.08 20.14
C LYS A 910 -26.80 16.15 20.24
N LYS A 911 -26.95 16.79 21.40
CA LYS A 911 -27.89 17.90 21.59
C LYS A 911 -27.48 19.13 20.78
N PHE A 912 -26.19 19.46 20.75
CA PHE A 912 -25.66 20.55 19.92
C PHE A 912 -25.94 20.31 18.43
N PHE A 913 -25.68 19.10 17.94
CA PHE A 913 -25.89 18.73 16.53
C PHE A 913 -27.34 18.98 16.10
N ASN A 914 -28.31 18.42 16.83
CA ASN A 914 -29.72 18.54 16.49
C ASN A 914 -30.21 20.00 16.53
N LYS A 915 -29.68 20.83 17.42
CA LYS A 915 -30.03 22.25 17.49
C LYS A 915 -29.43 23.06 16.32
N THR A 916 -28.22 22.70 15.90
CA THR A 916 -27.41 23.50 14.99
C THR A 916 -27.61 23.12 13.52
N TYR A 917 -27.80 21.82 13.24
CA TYR A 917 -27.75 21.26 11.90
C TYR A 917 -29.09 20.72 11.36
N ILE A 918 -30.12 20.63 12.21
CA ILE A 918 -31.43 20.10 11.83
C ILE A 918 -32.49 21.18 12.01
N ASP A 919 -33.22 21.47 10.94
CA ASP A 919 -34.43 22.28 11.01
C ASP A 919 -35.55 21.46 11.64
N GLU A 920 -36.04 21.90 12.80
CA GLU A 920 -37.01 21.14 13.61
C GLU A 920 -38.38 21.02 12.92
N GLU A 921 -38.79 22.03 12.14
CA GLU A 921 -40.10 22.04 11.47
C GLU A 921 -40.13 21.15 10.23
N SER A 922 -39.13 21.27 9.35
CA SER A 922 -39.08 20.55 8.09
C SER A 922 -38.35 19.21 8.14
N GLY A 923 -37.50 18.98 9.14
CA GLY A 923 -36.58 17.84 9.20
C GLY A 923 -35.39 17.94 8.24
N LYS A 924 -35.24 19.06 7.52
CA LYS A 924 -34.10 19.25 6.61
C LYS A 924 -32.82 19.53 7.35
N THR A 925 -31.71 19.09 6.79
CA THR A 925 -30.38 19.52 7.23
C THR A 925 -30.14 20.95 6.78
N ALA A 926 -29.67 21.80 7.69
CA ALA A 926 -29.42 23.21 7.42
C ALA A 926 -28.35 23.75 8.38
N PHE A 927 -27.63 24.79 7.98
CA PHE A 927 -26.68 25.47 8.86
C PHE A 927 -26.73 26.98 8.62
N ASN A 928 -26.81 27.79 9.68
CA ASN A 928 -26.90 29.25 9.62
C ASN A 928 -27.96 29.77 8.63
N GLY A 929 -29.14 29.13 8.60
CA GLY A 929 -30.26 29.50 7.72
C GLY A 929 -30.11 29.06 6.26
N LYS A 930 -28.99 28.41 5.88
CA LYS A 930 -28.80 27.80 4.57
C LYS A 930 -29.17 26.32 4.62
N VAL A 931 -30.10 25.90 3.77
CA VAL A 931 -30.46 24.49 3.58
C VAL A 931 -29.31 23.74 2.92
N ILE A 932 -28.92 22.60 3.49
CA ILE A 932 -27.89 21.69 2.94
C ILE A 932 -28.59 20.64 2.08
N ASP A 933 -29.45 19.81 2.69
CA ASP A 933 -30.36 18.86 2.02
C ASP A 933 -29.67 18.00 0.93
N THR A 934 -28.50 17.44 1.25
CA THR A 934 -27.73 16.53 0.39
C THR A 934 -27.90 15.07 0.86
N GLN A 935 -27.51 14.07 0.06
CA GLN A 935 -27.55 12.69 0.55
C GLN A 935 -26.62 12.51 1.76
N GLY A 936 -25.38 13.01 1.66
CA GLY A 936 -24.37 12.86 2.71
C GLY A 936 -24.74 13.54 4.04
N SER A 937 -25.42 14.69 4.00
CA SER A 937 -25.81 15.40 5.23
C SER A 937 -26.84 14.66 6.07
N TYR A 938 -27.67 13.78 5.47
CA TYR A 938 -28.59 12.93 6.21
C TYR A 938 -27.99 11.58 6.60
N VAL A 939 -27.15 11.00 5.72
CA VAL A 939 -26.64 9.64 5.90
C VAL A 939 -25.84 9.50 7.19
N LEU A 940 -24.89 10.40 7.45
CA LEU A 940 -24.01 10.26 8.61
C LEU A 940 -24.76 10.35 9.95
N PRO A 941 -25.56 11.40 10.23
CA PRO A 941 -26.25 11.47 11.52
C PRO A 941 -27.33 10.39 11.70
N LEU A 942 -27.90 9.84 10.62
CA LEU A 942 -28.77 8.67 10.70
C LEU A 942 -27.99 7.36 10.95
N ALA A 943 -26.80 7.21 10.35
CA ALA A 943 -25.96 6.03 10.51
C ALA A 943 -25.44 5.85 11.94
N PHE A 944 -25.17 6.97 12.61
CA PHE A 944 -24.61 7.05 13.97
C PHE A 944 -25.68 7.36 15.04
N ASP A 945 -26.97 7.25 14.69
CA ASP A 945 -28.11 7.48 15.60
C ASP A 945 -28.04 8.83 16.35
N ILE A 946 -27.67 9.90 15.66
CA ILE A 946 -27.51 11.25 16.24
C ILE A 946 -28.84 11.98 16.30
N ILE A 947 -29.76 11.71 15.37
CA ILE A 947 -31.02 12.44 15.26
C ILE A 947 -31.94 12.16 16.46
N ASN A 948 -32.51 13.20 17.03
CA ASN A 948 -33.50 13.08 18.10
C ASN A 948 -34.73 12.29 17.64
N GLU A 949 -35.22 11.38 18.48
CA GLU A 949 -36.38 10.53 18.19
C GLU A 949 -37.62 11.32 17.74
N SER A 950 -37.84 12.52 18.28
CA SER A 950 -38.99 13.37 17.91
C SER A 950 -38.97 13.88 16.46
N ASN A 951 -37.79 13.98 15.82
CA ASN A 951 -37.65 14.47 14.45
C ASN A 951 -37.15 13.41 13.46
N LYS A 952 -36.79 12.22 13.96
CA LYS A 952 -36.17 11.13 13.20
C LYS A 952 -36.98 10.74 11.96
N ASP A 953 -38.30 10.58 12.09
CA ASP A 953 -39.18 10.25 10.96
C ASP A 953 -39.19 11.34 9.87
N ASN A 954 -39.11 12.62 10.23
CA ASN A 954 -39.08 13.71 9.25
C ASN A 954 -37.73 13.76 8.54
N VAL A 955 -36.63 13.59 9.27
CA VAL A 955 -35.28 13.50 8.70
C VAL A 955 -35.18 12.29 7.75
N ILE A 956 -35.73 11.12 8.13
CA ILE A 956 -35.81 9.94 7.27
C ILE A 956 -36.62 10.25 6.01
N LYS A 957 -37.77 10.91 6.10
CA LYS A 957 -38.55 11.31 4.91
C LYS A 957 -37.73 12.22 3.99
N CYS A 958 -37.01 13.20 4.53
CA CYS A 958 -36.11 14.08 3.75
C CYS A 958 -34.99 13.29 3.08
N PHE A 959 -34.36 12.36 3.79
CA PHE A 959 -33.35 11.45 3.25
C PHE A 959 -33.90 10.59 2.10
N ILE A 960 -35.02 9.91 2.30
CA ILE A 960 -35.63 9.08 1.25
C ILE A 960 -36.02 9.93 0.04
N ASN A 961 -36.50 11.15 0.25
CA ASN A 961 -36.77 12.10 -0.82
C ASN A 961 -35.50 12.51 -1.57
N SER A 962 -34.35 12.69 -0.89
CA SER A 962 -33.08 13.01 -1.56
C SER A 962 -32.56 11.86 -2.43
N ILE A 963 -32.94 10.61 -2.13
CA ILE A 963 -32.69 9.44 -3.00
C ILE A 963 -33.66 9.42 -4.20
N LYS A 964 -34.94 9.69 -3.98
CA LYS A 964 -36.02 9.49 -4.98
C LYS A 964 -36.27 10.67 -5.92
N ARG A 965 -35.61 11.80 -5.69
CA ARG A 965 -35.71 12.99 -6.55
C ARG A 965 -34.54 13.07 -7.54
N GLU A 966 -34.73 13.90 -8.55
CA GLU A 966 -33.63 14.38 -9.38
C GLU A 966 -32.64 15.22 -8.56
N ASN A 967 -31.33 15.00 -8.76
CA ASN A 967 -30.29 15.74 -8.06
C ASN A 967 -29.32 16.39 -9.05
N LYS A 968 -28.81 17.57 -8.72
CA LYS A 968 -27.86 18.29 -9.57
C LYS A 968 -26.43 18.07 -9.08
N ILE A 969 -25.54 17.66 -9.99
CA ILE A 969 -24.10 17.59 -9.74
C ILE A 969 -23.51 19.01 -9.71
N ASP A 970 -22.52 19.23 -8.86
CA ASP A 970 -21.74 20.47 -8.84
C ASP A 970 -21.14 20.77 -10.21
N ASN A 971 -21.49 21.93 -10.76
CA ASN A 971 -21.09 22.37 -12.11
C ASN A 971 -21.41 21.34 -13.24
N GLY A 972 -22.39 20.46 -13.03
CA GLY A 972 -22.71 19.34 -13.91
C GLY A 972 -24.20 19.19 -14.22
N PRO A 973 -24.57 18.07 -14.89
CA PRO A 973 -25.95 17.81 -15.28
C PRO A 973 -26.84 17.45 -14.08
N VAL A 974 -28.15 17.46 -14.33
CA VAL A 974 -29.13 16.85 -13.44
C VAL A 974 -29.08 15.33 -13.63
N CYS A 975 -29.12 14.60 -12.53
CA CYS A 975 -29.12 13.16 -12.45
C CYS A 975 -30.49 12.66 -12.02
N GLU A 976 -30.87 11.50 -12.55
CA GLU A 976 -32.15 10.84 -12.30
C GLU A 976 -32.30 10.40 -10.82
N PRO A 977 -33.52 10.10 -10.36
CA PRO A 977 -33.74 9.40 -9.09
C PRO A 977 -32.86 8.14 -8.95
N TYR A 978 -32.48 7.83 -7.71
CA TYR A 978 -31.56 6.73 -7.36
C TYR A 978 -30.15 6.89 -7.97
N SER A 979 -29.70 8.14 -8.08
CA SER A 979 -28.29 8.47 -8.35
C SER A 979 -27.49 8.50 -7.06
N LEU A 980 -26.29 7.90 -7.07
CA LEU A 980 -25.35 7.92 -5.95
C LEU A 980 -24.59 9.26 -5.96
N MET A 981 -25.01 10.19 -5.11
CA MET A 981 -24.44 11.55 -5.08
C MET A 981 -23.34 11.71 -4.03
N THR A 982 -23.20 10.72 -3.14
CA THR A 982 -22.28 10.71 -2.00
C THR A 982 -20.81 10.54 -2.38
N GLY A 983 -19.92 11.10 -1.57
CA GLY A 983 -18.48 10.84 -1.61
C GLY A 983 -18.09 9.59 -0.83
N PHE A 984 -16.79 9.44 -0.54
CA PHE A 984 -16.24 8.26 0.14
C PHE A 984 -16.90 7.99 1.49
N ILE A 985 -17.05 9.04 2.29
CA ILE A 985 -17.46 8.96 3.69
C ILE A 985 -18.91 8.51 3.76
N SER A 986 -19.80 9.17 3.02
CA SER A 986 -21.24 8.87 3.06
C SER A 986 -21.62 7.58 2.30
N THR A 987 -20.89 7.23 1.23
CA THR A 987 -21.14 6.00 0.47
C THR A 987 -21.05 4.75 1.34
N ALA A 988 -20.14 4.72 2.32
CA ALA A 988 -19.96 3.57 3.21
C ALA A 988 -21.21 3.24 4.05
N TRP A 989 -22.12 4.20 4.22
CA TRP A 989 -23.24 4.11 5.15
C TRP A 989 -24.61 4.17 4.47
N ILE A 990 -24.74 4.72 3.26
CA ILE A 990 -26.03 5.02 2.61
C ILE A 990 -26.98 3.81 2.54
N ASN A 991 -26.50 2.65 2.10
CA ASN A 991 -27.33 1.44 2.00
C ASN A 991 -27.68 0.86 3.39
N LYS A 992 -26.78 1.00 4.37
CA LYS A 992 -27.05 0.62 5.77
C LYS A 992 -28.21 1.43 6.32
N VAL A 993 -28.17 2.76 6.17
CA VAL A 993 -29.22 3.67 6.64
C VAL A 993 -30.56 3.37 5.99
N LEU A 994 -30.58 3.08 4.68
CA LEU A 994 -31.81 2.69 3.99
C LEU A 994 -32.40 1.41 4.58
N SER A 995 -31.60 0.34 4.73
CA SER A 995 -32.10 -0.93 5.23
C SER A 995 -32.50 -0.89 6.71
N ASP A 996 -31.73 -0.21 7.56
CA ASP A 996 -32.06 -0.07 8.99
C ASP A 996 -33.40 0.65 9.22
N ASN A 997 -33.80 1.52 8.30
CA ASN A 997 -35.05 2.26 8.37
C ASN A 997 -36.17 1.63 7.51
N GLY A 998 -36.02 0.37 7.07
CA GLY A 998 -37.08 -0.36 6.35
C GLY A 998 -37.16 -0.11 4.84
N PHE A 999 -36.18 0.57 4.26
CA PHE A 999 -36.11 0.92 2.84
C PHE A 999 -35.13 0.02 2.06
N SER A 1000 -35.01 -1.27 2.39
CA SER A 1000 -34.12 -2.21 1.70
C SER A 1000 -34.40 -2.32 0.20
N LYS A 1001 -35.65 -2.12 -0.24
CA LYS A 1001 -35.99 -2.01 -1.67
C LYS A 1001 -35.24 -0.88 -2.36
N ASP A 1002 -35.12 0.28 -1.70
CA ASP A 1002 -34.42 1.44 -2.24
C ASP A 1002 -32.89 1.22 -2.21
N ALA A 1003 -32.36 0.52 -1.21
CA ALA A 1003 -30.95 0.11 -1.15
C ALA A 1003 -30.56 -0.83 -2.31
N TYR A 1004 -31.40 -1.83 -2.62
CA TYR A 1004 -31.20 -2.72 -3.78
C TYR A 1004 -31.31 -1.96 -5.11
N LYS A 1005 -32.23 -1.00 -5.24
CA LYS A 1005 -32.31 -0.14 -6.43
C LYS A 1005 -31.04 0.70 -6.64
N LEU A 1006 -30.48 1.29 -5.58
CA LEU A 1006 -29.20 2.01 -5.69
C LEU A 1006 -28.06 1.07 -6.08
N LEU A 1007 -27.98 -0.12 -5.47
CA LEU A 1007 -26.94 -1.11 -5.80
C LEU A 1007 -27.03 -1.58 -7.27
N GLN A 1008 -28.25 -1.73 -7.80
CA GLN A 1008 -28.50 -2.28 -9.13
C GLN A 1008 -28.61 -1.21 -10.23
N GLN A 1009 -28.54 0.07 -9.88
CA GLN A 1009 -28.52 1.16 -10.84
C GLN A 1009 -27.30 1.04 -11.77
N THR A 1010 -27.53 1.19 -13.07
CA THR A 1010 -26.48 1.15 -14.09
C THR A 1010 -26.20 2.50 -14.72
N ASN A 1011 -27.07 3.50 -14.54
CA ASN A 1011 -26.83 4.86 -15.04
C ASN A 1011 -25.85 5.62 -14.14
N TYR A 1012 -25.12 6.57 -14.71
CA TYR A 1012 -24.25 7.45 -13.93
C TYR A 1012 -25.08 8.44 -13.10
N PRO A 1013 -24.71 8.72 -11.83
CA PRO A 1013 -23.67 8.07 -11.03
C PRO A 1013 -24.18 6.86 -10.23
N SER A 1014 -23.47 5.73 -10.30
CA SER A 1014 -23.79 4.49 -9.55
C SER A 1014 -22.59 3.54 -9.46
N TRP A 1015 -22.69 2.50 -8.62
CA TRP A 1015 -21.63 1.46 -8.49
C TRP A 1015 -21.49 0.58 -9.74
N LEU A 1016 -22.59 0.24 -10.41
CA LEU A 1016 -22.54 -0.62 -11.60
C LEU A 1016 -22.24 0.17 -12.88
N TYR A 1017 -22.30 1.51 -12.84
CA TYR A 1017 -21.89 2.30 -14.00
C TYR A 1017 -20.43 2.01 -14.41
N PRO A 1018 -19.39 2.12 -13.54
CA PRO A 1018 -18.04 1.65 -13.86
C PRO A 1018 -17.96 0.21 -14.40
N VAL A 1019 -18.77 -0.70 -13.84
CA VAL A 1019 -18.81 -2.10 -14.29
C VAL A 1019 -19.27 -2.20 -15.75
N THR A 1020 -20.31 -1.46 -16.11
CA THR A 1020 -20.78 -1.38 -17.51
C THR A 1020 -19.79 -0.66 -18.43
N GLN A 1021 -18.90 0.17 -17.88
CA GLN A 1021 -17.78 0.78 -18.62
C GLN A 1021 -16.55 -0.15 -18.74
N GLY A 1022 -16.57 -1.36 -18.18
CA GLY A 1022 -15.49 -2.34 -18.26
C GLY A 1022 -14.54 -2.40 -17.05
N ALA A 1023 -14.92 -1.80 -15.91
CA ALA A 1023 -14.12 -1.85 -14.68
C ALA A 1023 -13.91 -3.29 -14.17
N THR A 1024 -12.67 -3.61 -13.81
CA THR A 1024 -12.29 -4.88 -13.15
C THR A 1024 -11.81 -4.68 -11.70
N THR A 1025 -11.82 -3.44 -11.24
CA THR A 1025 -11.45 -2.94 -9.91
C THR A 1025 -12.39 -1.81 -9.55
N ILE A 1026 -12.40 -1.38 -8.29
CA ILE A 1026 -13.12 -0.18 -7.88
C ILE A 1026 -12.30 1.04 -8.30
N TRP A 1027 -12.95 2.05 -8.86
CA TRP A 1027 -12.30 3.27 -9.34
C TRP A 1027 -12.31 4.35 -8.25
N GLU A 1028 -11.36 5.28 -8.32
CA GLU A 1028 -11.30 6.45 -7.43
C GLU A 1028 -12.49 7.38 -7.68
N ARG A 1029 -12.92 7.53 -8.94
CA ARG A 1029 -14.11 8.31 -9.33
C ARG A 1029 -15.12 7.38 -10.02
N LEU A 1030 -16.41 7.61 -9.77
CA LEU A 1030 -17.49 6.87 -10.46
C LEU A 1030 -17.48 7.09 -11.99
N ASN A 1031 -16.82 8.14 -12.46
CA ASN A 1031 -16.61 8.48 -13.87
C ASN A 1031 -15.13 8.50 -14.28
N SER A 1032 -14.25 7.71 -13.64
CA SER A 1032 -12.82 7.66 -14.02
C SER A 1032 -12.62 7.42 -15.51
N TYR A 1033 -13.49 6.63 -16.12
CA TYR A 1033 -13.65 6.53 -17.57
C TYR A 1033 -15.13 6.40 -17.93
N THR A 1034 -15.51 6.95 -19.08
CA THR A 1034 -16.83 6.75 -19.69
C THR A 1034 -16.69 6.52 -21.18
N HIS A 1035 -17.53 5.67 -21.77
CA HIS A 1035 -17.56 5.47 -23.21
C HIS A 1035 -17.89 6.76 -23.98
N THR A 1036 -18.60 7.70 -23.35
CA THR A 1036 -19.04 8.96 -23.97
C THR A 1036 -18.01 10.09 -23.87
N ASN A 1037 -17.39 10.28 -22.70
CA ASN A 1037 -16.52 11.43 -22.41
C ASN A 1037 -15.05 11.05 -22.18
N GLY A 1038 -14.67 9.78 -22.39
CA GLY A 1038 -13.31 9.33 -22.14
C GLY A 1038 -12.97 9.50 -20.66
N PHE A 1039 -11.86 10.18 -20.36
CA PHE A 1039 -11.37 10.39 -18.99
C PHE A 1039 -11.87 11.70 -18.33
N GLY A 1040 -12.60 12.54 -19.06
CA GLY A 1040 -13.22 13.76 -18.54
C GLY A 1040 -12.23 14.82 -18.00
N GLY A 1041 -10.97 14.81 -18.45
CA GLY A 1041 -9.95 15.81 -18.09
C GLY A 1041 -9.36 15.69 -16.68
N ASN A 1042 -9.61 14.59 -15.96
CA ASN A 1042 -9.23 14.45 -14.55
C ASN A 1042 -7.94 13.66 -14.31
N ASN A 1043 -7.15 13.37 -15.35
CA ASN A 1043 -6.04 12.41 -15.28
C ASN A 1043 -4.99 12.71 -14.20
N HIS A 1044 -4.85 13.97 -13.77
CA HIS A 1044 -3.96 14.35 -12.68
C HIS A 1044 -4.31 13.70 -11.32
N MET A 1045 -5.55 13.24 -11.13
CA MET A 1045 -6.00 12.46 -9.96
C MET A 1045 -7.17 11.55 -10.37
N ASN A 1046 -6.82 10.44 -11.03
CA ASN A 1046 -7.78 9.51 -11.60
C ASN A 1046 -7.29 8.05 -11.58
N SER A 1047 -7.31 7.42 -10.40
CA SER A 1047 -6.97 6.01 -10.23
C SER A 1047 -8.11 5.08 -10.66
N PHE A 1048 -7.77 3.98 -11.34
CA PHE A 1048 -8.70 2.90 -11.67
C PHE A 1048 -8.62 1.75 -10.67
N ASN A 1049 -7.93 1.91 -9.54
CA ASN A 1049 -7.85 0.91 -8.48
C ASN A 1049 -7.76 1.54 -7.09
N HIS A 1050 -8.93 1.72 -6.48
CA HIS A 1050 -9.11 2.39 -5.20
C HIS A 1050 -10.27 1.72 -4.47
N TYR A 1051 -10.19 1.38 -3.18
CA TYR A 1051 -11.22 0.53 -2.55
C TYR A 1051 -12.41 1.29 -1.92
N SER A 1052 -12.34 2.61 -1.78
CA SER A 1052 -13.25 3.41 -0.94
C SER A 1052 -14.74 3.28 -1.35
N PHE A 1053 -15.08 3.39 -2.64
CA PHE A 1053 -16.45 3.16 -3.12
C PHE A 1053 -16.91 1.68 -2.99
N GLY A 1054 -15.98 0.75 -2.74
CA GLY A 1054 -16.25 -0.65 -2.44
C GLY A 1054 -16.73 -0.90 -1.01
N ALA A 1055 -16.79 0.12 -0.15
CA ALA A 1055 -17.25 0.01 1.24
C ALA A 1055 -18.70 -0.50 1.39
N VAL A 1056 -19.51 -0.42 0.32
CA VAL A 1056 -20.85 -1.05 0.25
C VAL A 1056 -20.80 -2.58 0.35
N GLY A 1057 -19.63 -3.21 0.18
CA GLY A 1057 -19.45 -4.65 0.40
C GLY A 1057 -19.88 -5.10 1.80
N SER A 1058 -19.73 -4.23 2.81
CA SER A 1058 -20.25 -4.49 4.16
C SER A 1058 -21.78 -4.62 4.18
N TRP A 1059 -22.51 -3.86 3.35
CA TRP A 1059 -23.97 -4.01 3.23
C TRP A 1059 -24.34 -5.33 2.55
N MET A 1060 -23.57 -5.74 1.53
CA MET A 1060 -23.77 -7.03 0.85
C MET A 1060 -23.66 -8.21 1.84
N TYR A 1061 -22.80 -8.11 2.85
CA TYR A 1061 -22.69 -9.12 3.92
C TYR A 1061 -23.77 -8.97 4.97
N ASN A 1062 -23.89 -7.78 5.55
CA ASN A 1062 -24.74 -7.56 6.71
C ASN A 1062 -26.23 -7.66 6.35
N TYR A 1063 -26.65 -7.31 5.13
CA TYR A 1063 -28.07 -7.25 4.75
C TYR A 1063 -28.41 -8.26 3.67
N SER A 1064 -27.68 -8.28 2.54
CA SER A 1064 -28.00 -9.21 1.46
C SER A 1064 -27.78 -10.67 1.87
N LEU A 1065 -26.62 -11.01 2.45
CA LEU A 1065 -26.42 -12.32 3.09
C LEU A 1065 -26.98 -12.40 4.50
N GLY A 1066 -27.10 -11.26 5.18
CA GLY A 1066 -27.59 -11.24 6.56
C GLY A 1066 -26.60 -11.73 7.60
N ILE A 1067 -25.31 -11.88 7.29
CA ILE A 1067 -24.30 -12.27 8.27
C ILE A 1067 -23.88 -11.00 8.99
N ARG A 1068 -24.38 -10.82 10.22
CA ARG A 1068 -24.14 -9.62 11.04
C ARG A 1068 -23.41 -9.99 12.32
N ARG A 1069 -22.50 -9.12 12.74
CA ARG A 1069 -21.88 -9.19 14.07
C ARG A 1069 -22.95 -8.95 15.12
N ASP A 1070 -22.80 -9.62 16.25
CA ASP A 1070 -23.44 -9.22 17.49
C ASP A 1070 -22.44 -8.38 18.29
N GLU A 1071 -22.79 -7.13 18.57
CA GLU A 1071 -21.92 -6.17 19.22
C GLU A 1071 -21.60 -6.57 20.68
N ASP A 1072 -22.52 -7.28 21.32
CA ASP A 1072 -22.34 -7.82 22.68
C ASP A 1072 -21.44 -9.07 22.70
N HIS A 1073 -21.23 -9.70 21.54
CA HIS A 1073 -20.46 -10.94 21.38
C HIS A 1073 -19.46 -10.83 20.21
N PRO A 1074 -18.47 -9.92 20.30
CA PRO A 1074 -17.49 -9.70 19.25
C PRO A 1074 -16.74 -10.99 18.88
N GLY A 1075 -16.24 -11.06 17.65
CA GLY A 1075 -15.55 -12.26 17.17
C GLY A 1075 -16.46 -13.40 16.71
N PHE A 1076 -17.79 -13.18 16.64
CA PHE A 1076 -18.80 -14.15 16.19
C PHE A 1076 -19.00 -15.36 17.12
N LYS A 1077 -18.79 -15.19 18.44
CA LYS A 1077 -19.18 -16.23 19.41
C LYS A 1077 -20.70 -16.44 19.41
N HIS A 1078 -21.42 -15.34 19.37
CA HIS A 1078 -22.79 -15.26 18.91
C HIS A 1078 -22.86 -14.25 17.75
N PHE A 1079 -23.79 -14.43 16.83
CA PHE A 1079 -23.96 -13.54 15.68
C PHE A 1079 -25.41 -13.54 15.19
N ILE A 1080 -25.73 -12.63 14.29
CA ILE A 1080 -27.08 -12.48 13.74
C ILE A 1080 -27.10 -13.01 12.30
N LEU A 1081 -28.13 -13.79 11.98
CA LEU A 1081 -28.48 -14.22 10.63
C LEU A 1081 -29.80 -13.55 10.25
N GLN A 1082 -29.73 -12.50 9.43
CA GLN A 1082 -30.90 -11.76 8.95
C GLN A 1082 -30.75 -11.46 7.45
N PRO A 1083 -30.85 -12.48 6.58
CA PRO A 1083 -30.83 -12.24 5.15
C PRO A 1083 -32.06 -11.42 4.74
N GLU A 1084 -31.84 -10.44 3.87
CA GLU A 1084 -32.89 -9.61 3.29
C GLU A 1084 -32.94 -9.88 1.78
N PRO A 1085 -33.78 -10.84 1.33
CA PRO A 1085 -34.00 -11.10 -0.09
C PRO A 1085 -34.41 -9.83 -0.84
N ASP A 1086 -33.95 -9.70 -2.09
CA ASP A 1086 -34.16 -8.51 -2.90
C ASP A 1086 -35.65 -8.24 -3.19
N PRO A 1087 -36.26 -7.18 -2.62
CA PRO A 1087 -37.67 -6.88 -2.82
C PRO A 1087 -37.98 -6.28 -4.21
N THR A 1088 -36.98 -5.94 -5.03
CA THR A 1088 -37.20 -5.50 -6.42
C THR A 1088 -37.50 -6.70 -7.34
N GLY A 1089 -37.02 -7.90 -6.97
CA GLY A 1089 -37.09 -9.11 -7.79
C GLY A 1089 -36.03 -9.19 -8.89
N GLU A 1090 -35.05 -8.27 -8.92
CA GLU A 1090 -33.95 -8.31 -9.89
C GLU A 1090 -32.88 -9.35 -9.50
N MET A 1091 -32.68 -9.57 -8.19
CA MET A 1091 -31.92 -10.70 -7.67
C MET A 1091 -32.84 -11.81 -7.13
N MET A 1092 -32.72 -13.00 -7.70
CA MET A 1092 -33.48 -14.21 -7.32
C MET A 1092 -32.77 -15.05 -6.26
N TYR A 1093 -31.44 -14.94 -6.15
CA TYR A 1093 -30.69 -15.57 -5.07
C TYR A 1093 -29.47 -14.74 -4.67
N ALA A 1094 -29.02 -14.94 -3.43
CA ALA A 1094 -27.67 -14.63 -2.99
C ALA A 1094 -27.15 -15.75 -2.09
N LYS A 1095 -25.86 -16.08 -2.19
CA LYS A 1095 -25.18 -17.05 -1.33
C LYS A 1095 -23.76 -16.59 -1.04
N GLY A 1096 -23.27 -16.92 0.14
CA GLY A 1096 -21.92 -16.58 0.53
C GLY A 1096 -21.51 -17.12 1.88
N TYR A 1097 -20.28 -16.80 2.27
CA TYR A 1097 -19.69 -17.28 3.52
C TYR A 1097 -18.70 -16.27 4.10
N TYR A 1098 -18.46 -16.40 5.41
CA TYR A 1098 -17.37 -15.75 6.13
C TYR A 1098 -16.66 -16.76 7.04
N ASP A 1099 -15.34 -16.86 6.91
CA ASP A 1099 -14.46 -17.71 7.71
C ASP A 1099 -14.05 -16.96 9.00
N SER A 1100 -14.90 -17.06 10.03
CA SER A 1100 -14.68 -16.42 11.33
C SER A 1100 -13.57 -17.08 12.16
N MET A 1101 -13.24 -16.48 13.31
CA MET A 1101 -12.34 -17.05 14.30
C MET A 1101 -12.80 -18.40 14.84
N TYR A 1102 -14.11 -18.69 14.81
CA TYR A 1102 -14.69 -19.96 15.25
C TYR A 1102 -14.88 -20.99 14.11
N GLY A 1103 -14.84 -20.54 12.85
CA GLY A 1103 -15.06 -21.37 11.67
C GLY A 1103 -15.98 -20.69 10.66
N ARG A 1104 -16.31 -21.42 9.59
CA ARG A 1104 -17.12 -20.90 8.49
C ARG A 1104 -18.57 -20.68 8.91
N ILE A 1105 -19.06 -19.46 8.66
CA ILE A 1105 -20.47 -19.06 8.68
C ILE A 1105 -20.94 -19.00 7.23
N GLU A 1106 -22.05 -19.67 6.89
CA GLU A 1106 -22.64 -19.58 5.55
C GLU A 1106 -24.08 -19.06 5.65
N SER A 1107 -24.48 -18.27 4.66
CA SER A 1107 -25.85 -17.79 4.49
C SER A 1107 -26.21 -17.75 3.02
N SER A 1108 -27.40 -18.20 2.69
CA SER A 1108 -27.96 -18.07 1.35
C SER A 1108 -29.48 -18.03 1.38
N TRP A 1109 -30.06 -17.33 0.41
CA TRP A 1109 -31.50 -17.33 0.11
C TRP A 1109 -31.71 -17.52 -1.40
N ASN A 1110 -32.82 -18.16 -1.76
CA ASN A 1110 -33.26 -18.37 -3.14
C ASN A 1110 -34.78 -18.23 -3.22
N MET A 1111 -35.25 -17.32 -4.07
CA MET A 1111 -36.67 -17.05 -4.31
C MET A 1111 -37.23 -17.99 -5.40
N GLU A 1112 -38.34 -18.66 -5.09
CA GLU A 1112 -39.09 -19.52 -6.00
C GLU A 1112 -40.56 -19.06 -6.03
N GLY A 1113 -40.86 -18.08 -6.88
CA GLY A 1113 -42.14 -17.37 -6.84
C GLY A 1113 -42.28 -16.58 -5.54
N SER A 1114 -43.33 -16.85 -4.76
CA SER A 1114 -43.54 -16.26 -3.43
C SER A 1114 -42.87 -17.05 -2.29
N ASN A 1115 -42.28 -18.21 -2.59
CA ASN A 1115 -41.56 -19.03 -1.61
C ASN A 1115 -40.09 -18.60 -1.54
N CYS A 1116 -39.48 -18.78 -0.38
CA CYS A 1116 -38.05 -18.52 -0.21
C CYS A 1116 -37.35 -19.68 0.53
N ASN A 1117 -36.28 -20.19 -0.07
CA ASN A 1117 -35.44 -21.25 0.48
C ASN A 1117 -34.18 -20.63 1.06
N TYR A 1118 -33.91 -20.89 2.34
CA TYR A 1118 -32.71 -20.42 3.03
C TYR A 1118 -31.82 -21.59 3.43
N ARG A 1119 -30.50 -21.39 3.36
CA ARG A 1119 -29.51 -22.32 3.92
C ARG A 1119 -28.50 -21.57 4.77
N PHE A 1120 -28.23 -22.12 5.96
CA PHE A 1120 -27.30 -21.54 6.92
C PHE A 1120 -26.32 -22.59 7.45
N VAL A 1121 -25.09 -22.15 7.73
CA VAL A 1121 -24.10 -22.93 8.49
C VAL A 1121 -23.63 -22.11 9.67
N VAL A 1122 -23.81 -22.65 10.87
CA VAL A 1122 -23.35 -22.06 12.14
C VAL A 1122 -22.18 -22.93 12.64
N PRO A 1123 -20.95 -22.39 12.79
CA PRO A 1123 -19.79 -23.19 13.18
C PRO A 1123 -19.95 -23.76 14.60
N ALA A 1124 -19.20 -24.84 14.90
CA ALA A 1124 -19.23 -25.43 16.23
C ALA A 1124 -18.74 -24.43 17.28
N ASN A 1125 -19.24 -24.57 18.51
CA ASN A 1125 -18.97 -23.66 19.61
C ASN A 1125 -19.57 -22.24 19.48
N THR A 1126 -20.43 -21.98 18.50
CA THR A 1126 -21.14 -20.70 18.36
C THR A 1126 -22.64 -20.89 18.32
N THR A 1127 -23.36 -19.77 18.40
CA THR A 1127 -24.81 -19.68 18.26
C THR A 1127 -25.18 -18.52 17.35
N ALA A 1128 -26.39 -18.53 16.79
CA ALA A 1128 -26.89 -17.40 16.00
C ALA A 1128 -28.34 -17.04 16.37
N THR A 1129 -28.68 -15.76 16.30
CA THR A 1129 -30.07 -15.32 16.26
C THR A 1129 -30.49 -15.16 14.81
N LEU A 1130 -31.46 -15.98 14.39
CA LEU A 1130 -32.00 -16.03 13.03
C LEU A 1130 -33.29 -15.22 12.94
N TYR A 1131 -33.36 -14.35 11.94
CA TYR A 1131 -34.55 -13.61 11.55
C TYR A 1131 -34.97 -14.03 10.14
N ILE A 1132 -36.15 -14.66 10.01
CA ILE A 1132 -36.72 -15.05 8.72
C ILE A 1132 -37.96 -14.20 8.43
N PRO A 1133 -38.02 -13.44 7.32
CA PRO A 1133 -39.24 -12.80 6.86
C PRO A 1133 -40.36 -13.83 6.62
N VAL A 1134 -41.54 -13.57 7.17
CA VAL A 1134 -42.72 -14.44 7.00
C VAL A 1134 -44.01 -13.62 7.01
N GLY A 1135 -44.74 -13.67 5.90
CA GLY A 1135 -46.06 -13.06 5.76
C GLY A 1135 -47.14 -13.80 6.54
N ASP A 1136 -48.31 -13.18 6.68
CA ASP A 1136 -49.41 -13.75 7.48
C ASP A 1136 -50.03 -15.02 6.87
N ASN A 1137 -49.94 -15.18 5.54
CA ASN A 1137 -50.39 -16.38 4.79
C ASN A 1137 -49.22 -17.32 4.43
N GLN A 1138 -48.10 -17.24 5.13
CA GLN A 1138 -46.93 -18.09 4.92
C GLN A 1138 -46.62 -18.93 6.16
N THR A 1139 -45.98 -20.07 5.95
CA THR A 1139 -45.46 -20.91 7.03
C THR A 1139 -43.98 -21.23 6.82
N ILE A 1140 -43.28 -21.47 7.92
CA ILE A 1140 -41.84 -21.80 7.92
C ILE A 1140 -41.68 -23.28 8.22
N THR A 1141 -40.91 -23.96 7.37
CA THR A 1141 -40.54 -25.37 7.55
C THR A 1141 -39.02 -25.51 7.62
N LEU A 1142 -38.54 -26.58 8.25
CA LEU A 1142 -37.15 -27.01 8.28
C LEU A 1142 -37.03 -28.31 7.48
N ASN A 1143 -36.15 -28.34 6.47
CA ASN A 1143 -36.02 -29.48 5.55
C ASN A 1143 -37.40 -29.93 5.01
N LYS A 1144 -38.26 -28.97 4.63
CA LYS A 1144 -39.64 -29.21 4.14
C LYS A 1144 -40.58 -29.91 5.14
N LYS A 1145 -40.29 -29.84 6.45
CA LYS A 1145 -41.13 -30.38 7.54
C LYS A 1145 -41.36 -29.34 8.63
N TYR A 1146 -42.40 -29.50 9.44
CA TYR A 1146 -42.58 -28.66 10.62
C TYR A 1146 -41.36 -28.70 11.54
N ILE A 1147 -41.00 -27.55 12.11
CA ILE A 1147 -39.81 -27.39 12.94
C ILE A 1147 -40.00 -28.19 14.25
N LYS A 1148 -39.23 -29.28 14.39
CA LYS A 1148 -39.14 -30.12 15.60
C LYS A 1148 -37.68 -30.50 15.88
N ASP A 1149 -36.83 -29.48 16.05
CA ASP A 1149 -35.40 -29.67 16.35
C ASP A 1149 -35.04 -28.93 17.65
N LYS A 1150 -34.45 -29.64 18.61
CA LYS A 1150 -34.01 -29.07 19.90
C LYS A 1150 -32.89 -28.02 19.78
N ASN A 1151 -32.24 -27.96 18.62
CA ASN A 1151 -31.19 -26.98 18.32
C ASN A 1151 -31.74 -25.66 17.76
N ILE A 1152 -33.07 -25.57 17.62
CA ILE A 1152 -33.78 -24.40 17.13
C ILE A 1152 -34.80 -24.01 18.19
N VAL A 1153 -34.70 -22.79 18.71
CA VAL A 1153 -35.63 -22.27 19.72
C VAL A 1153 -36.37 -21.09 19.13
N PHE A 1154 -37.70 -21.19 18.96
CA PHE A 1154 -38.51 -20.04 18.57
C PHE A 1154 -38.58 -19.05 19.72
N LEU A 1155 -38.30 -17.78 19.42
CA LEU A 1155 -38.33 -16.70 20.41
C LEU A 1155 -39.61 -15.89 20.31
N LYS A 1156 -39.87 -15.29 19.14
CA LYS A 1156 -40.99 -14.37 18.90
C LYS A 1156 -41.24 -14.15 17.41
N LYS A 1157 -42.40 -13.57 17.07
CA LYS A 1157 -42.65 -12.90 15.78
C LYS A 1157 -42.61 -11.39 16.04
N GLU A 1158 -41.77 -10.66 15.32
CA GLU A 1158 -41.68 -9.20 15.41
C GLU A 1158 -41.43 -8.59 14.03
N ASN A 1159 -42.08 -7.47 13.72
CA ASN A 1159 -41.90 -6.74 12.46
C ASN A 1159 -41.95 -7.61 11.20
N GLY A 1160 -42.91 -8.56 11.14
CA GLY A 1160 -43.07 -9.48 10.00
C GLY A 1160 -41.98 -10.56 9.88
N LYS A 1161 -41.17 -10.77 10.92
CA LYS A 1161 -40.10 -11.78 10.95
C LYS A 1161 -40.33 -12.77 12.08
N ALA A 1162 -40.08 -14.05 11.82
CA ALA A 1162 -39.97 -15.06 12.88
C ALA A 1162 -38.52 -15.12 13.36
N VAL A 1163 -38.35 -15.10 14.68
CA VAL A 1163 -37.05 -15.03 15.34
C VAL A 1163 -36.75 -16.36 16.04
N TYR A 1164 -35.58 -16.92 15.78
CA TYR A 1164 -35.11 -18.17 16.36
C TYR A 1164 -33.69 -18.04 16.91
N THR A 1165 -33.37 -18.79 17.97
CA THR A 1165 -31.97 -19.11 18.30
C THR A 1165 -31.58 -20.40 17.60
N LEU A 1166 -30.42 -20.40 16.93
CA LEU A 1166 -29.79 -21.57 16.32
C LEU A 1166 -28.52 -21.93 17.09
N ASN A 1167 -28.38 -23.21 17.43
CA ASN A 1167 -27.08 -23.76 17.81
C ASN A 1167 -26.22 -24.07 16.57
N SER A 1168 -24.98 -24.49 16.77
CA SER A 1168 -24.11 -24.94 15.67
C SER A 1168 -24.71 -26.03 14.78
N GLY A 1169 -24.38 -26.03 13.49
CA GLY A 1169 -24.85 -27.00 12.51
C GLY A 1169 -25.28 -26.39 11.17
N GLU A 1170 -25.66 -27.25 10.22
CA GLU A 1170 -26.25 -26.83 8.94
C GLU A 1170 -27.78 -26.86 9.01
N TYR A 1171 -28.45 -25.85 8.46
CA TYR A 1171 -29.91 -25.70 8.47
C TYR A 1171 -30.45 -25.31 7.09
N GLU A 1172 -31.59 -25.88 6.69
CA GLU A 1172 -32.34 -25.50 5.49
C GLU A 1172 -33.77 -25.13 5.89
N PHE A 1173 -34.13 -23.86 5.73
CA PHE A 1173 -35.47 -23.35 6.02
C PHE A 1173 -36.21 -23.06 4.72
N ASN A 1174 -37.52 -23.32 4.70
CA ASN A 1174 -38.38 -22.98 3.56
C ASN A 1174 -39.55 -22.14 4.08
N VAL A 1175 -39.70 -20.93 3.55
CA VAL A 1175 -40.88 -20.09 3.72
C VAL A 1175 -41.80 -20.39 2.55
N VAL A 1176 -42.96 -20.99 2.83
CA VAL A 1176 -43.92 -21.42 1.81
C VAL A 1176 -45.26 -20.77 2.00
N GLN A 1177 -45.92 -20.41 0.90
CA GLN A 1177 -47.29 -19.92 0.93
C GLN A 1177 -48.25 -21.05 1.31
N LEU A 1178 -49.19 -20.76 2.20
CA LEU A 1178 -50.25 -21.70 2.55
C LEU A 1178 -51.20 -21.87 1.34
N PRO A 1179 -51.70 -23.08 1.06
CA PRO A 1179 -52.77 -23.27 0.09
C PRO A 1179 -53.98 -22.43 0.51
N GLU A 1180 -54.61 -21.73 -0.44
CA GLU A 1180 -55.87 -20.99 -0.22
C GLU A 1180 -57.01 -21.90 0.26
#